data_AF-A0A4U1JN00-F1
#
_entry.id   AF-A0A4U1JN00-F1
#
_cell.length_a   1.000
_cell.length_b   1.000
_cell.length_c   1.000
_cell.angle_alpha   90.00
_cell.angle_beta   90.00
_cell.angle_gamma   90.00
#
_symmetry.space_group_name_H-M   'P 1'
#
loop_
_entity.id
_entity.type
_entity.pdbx_description
1 polymer ?
#
loop_
_entity_poly.entity_id
_entity_poly.type
_entity_poly.pdbx_seq_one_letter_code
_entity_poly.pdbx_strand_id
1 'polypeptide(L)'
;MSSDSISERCTTLAGLGRAALGWLDVASNADRVGAEKGSMTRTLRRAVRRAERLGKSARTPMSVSVFGPSQAGKSFLVSVLARPADGRLVADFGGTELDYISALNPEGEGESTGLVTRFTCTRPEVPAGFPIRLSLLSEADLARVIANSFFMDGDKSEPAPEPADLTAHLDTFQSRRQPQPVPGMSDEDVIEIAEYIEANFARQSSYAAALKSFRDPAAALAPLLAPEDRAEFLAVFWGRHAPMTQLFRDLAGALAQIGHPEEIHVGLDAVVPRESSILDVKTLADVLSPATGAQTIEVLTGAGLRAKLPRARICALAAELVLPMRDVPHPLFATTDLLDFPGARNRFNKALEVTLKDPETLPGLLLRGKVAYLFDRYVENQEITSMLLCVPDSNMETVDLPRLVSTWIERTHGARPEQRALVDCILFFVLTKFDKHLGDNAAAGGEASRFQRRMEASLLEKFSNGSDNWVGSWAGGRPFQNCFWLRNPNFYVDGLIDYDDDRREVRIRPEKAARIAELRQGCLEAEAVRRHFADPEGAWDAALTLNDGGVRHLVQALTRVCKPDQKLRQIEQQLGRVVEDLLQTLAPHHVADDLHDRIEEKRKSCNAILDDLLVALQQHRFGAVLSALGVDQDAIAESIVRVPSSIRIGSAVSAAASTGSTGAGPVRPAAPARPGGASAVTVAR
;
A
#
# COMPACT_ATOMS: atom_id res chain seq x y z
N MET A 1 22.59 9.51 -12.86
CA MET A 1 22.54 9.37 -11.39
C MET A 1 22.46 7.90 -11.07
N SER A 2 23.22 7.42 -10.08
CA SER A 2 23.18 6.00 -9.68
C SER A 2 22.03 5.74 -8.69
N SER A 3 21.59 4.48 -8.63
CA SER A 3 20.64 3.98 -7.63
C SER A 3 21.11 4.29 -6.20
N ASP A 4 22.39 4.04 -5.92
CA ASP A 4 22.98 4.26 -4.59
C ASP A 4 22.91 5.73 -4.16
N SER A 5 23.21 6.67 -5.07
CA SER A 5 23.18 8.10 -4.76
C SER A 5 21.77 8.59 -4.41
N ILE A 6 20.74 8.13 -5.12
CA ILE A 6 19.34 8.48 -4.80
C ILE A 6 18.95 7.84 -3.47
N SER A 7 19.32 6.58 -3.25
CA SER A 7 19.00 5.93 -1.99
C SER A 7 19.70 6.56 -0.79
N GLU A 8 20.94 7.04 -0.93
CA GLU A 8 21.66 7.73 0.14
C GLU A 8 20.98 9.06 0.50
N ARG A 9 20.49 9.81 -0.50
CA ARG A 9 19.67 11.01 -0.28
C ARG A 9 18.37 10.69 0.46
N CYS A 10 17.69 9.59 0.10
CA CYS A 10 16.51 9.10 0.81
C CYS A 10 16.82 8.75 2.27
N THR A 11 17.92 8.01 2.53
CA THR A 11 18.37 7.68 3.88
C THR A 11 18.70 8.93 4.69
N THR A 12 19.33 9.92 4.06
CA THR A 12 19.66 11.22 4.69
C THR A 12 18.39 11.97 5.08
N LEU A 13 17.41 12.07 4.18
CA LEU A 13 16.14 12.73 4.48
C LEU A 13 15.38 12.04 5.61
N ALA A 14 15.34 10.70 5.61
CA ALA A 14 14.75 9.93 6.70
C ALA A 14 15.47 10.20 8.03
N GLY A 15 16.81 10.23 8.04
CA GLY A 15 17.61 10.58 9.21
C GLY A 15 17.30 11.98 9.75
N LEU A 16 17.24 12.98 8.88
CA LEU A 16 16.87 14.36 9.23
C LEU A 16 15.43 14.46 9.76
N GLY A 17 14.49 13.74 9.16
CA GLY A 17 13.10 13.68 9.64
C GLY A 17 13.00 13.08 11.05
N ARG A 18 13.78 12.03 11.36
CA ARG A 18 13.86 11.47 12.71
C ARG A 18 14.52 12.44 13.70
N ALA A 19 15.54 13.17 13.29
CA ALA A 19 16.14 14.22 14.12
C ALA A 19 15.15 15.34 14.44
N ALA A 20 14.31 15.74 13.47
CA ALA A 20 13.24 16.71 13.68
C ALA A 20 12.13 16.17 14.61
N LEU A 21 11.81 14.87 14.56
CA LEU A 21 10.94 14.24 15.56
C LEU A 21 11.56 14.31 16.96
N GLY A 22 12.85 13.98 17.11
CA GLY A 22 13.56 14.13 18.37
C GLY A 22 13.60 15.57 18.89
N TRP A 23 13.68 16.56 17.99
CA TRP A 23 13.56 17.97 18.35
C TRP A 23 12.18 18.32 18.95
N LEU A 24 11.10 17.69 18.48
CA LEU A 24 9.73 17.86 19.00
C LEU A 24 9.47 17.16 20.34
N ASP A 25 10.30 16.18 20.70
CA ASP A 25 10.20 15.50 21.99
C ASP A 25 10.82 16.31 23.12
N VAL A 26 11.64 17.32 22.82
CA VAL A 26 12.15 18.28 23.80
C VAL A 26 11.02 19.21 24.25
N ALA A 27 10.73 19.24 25.56
CA ALA A 27 9.61 19.98 26.13
C ALA A 27 9.57 21.46 25.73
N SER A 28 10.71 22.17 25.77
CA SER A 28 10.76 23.59 25.38
C SER A 28 10.42 23.84 23.92
N ASN A 29 10.74 22.89 23.04
CA ASN A 29 10.45 23.00 21.61
C ASN A 29 8.98 22.64 21.35
N ALA A 30 8.48 21.60 22.03
CA ALA A 30 7.07 21.23 22.01
C ALA A 30 6.18 22.41 22.43
N ASP A 31 6.55 23.12 23.50
CA ASP A 31 5.82 24.30 23.98
C ASP A 31 5.86 25.44 22.97
N ARG A 32 7.00 25.65 22.29
CA ARG A 32 7.16 26.68 21.25
C ARG A 32 6.31 26.39 20.00
N VAL A 33 6.17 25.12 19.63
CA VAL A 33 5.34 24.68 18.51
C VAL A 33 3.85 24.69 18.90
N GLY A 34 3.54 24.42 20.16
CA GLY A 34 2.19 24.49 20.70
C GLY A 34 1.21 23.53 20.01
N ALA A 35 0.07 24.05 19.56
CA ALA A 35 -1.04 23.26 19.03
C ALA A 35 -0.68 22.46 17.76
N GLU A 36 0.34 22.89 17.00
CA GLU A 36 0.73 22.25 15.74
C GLU A 36 1.60 21.00 15.93
N LYS A 37 2.04 20.69 17.16
CA LYS A 37 2.92 19.56 17.42
C LYS A 37 2.35 18.26 16.85
N GLY A 38 1.08 17.98 17.12
CA GLY A 38 0.44 16.74 16.69
C GLY A 38 0.37 16.59 15.17
N SER A 39 0.02 17.65 14.43
CA SER A 39 0.01 17.62 12.96
C SER A 39 1.42 17.50 12.40
N MET A 40 2.39 18.24 12.92
CA MET A 40 3.77 18.20 12.46
C MET A 40 4.42 16.83 12.72
N THR A 41 4.21 16.21 13.88
CA THR A 41 4.66 14.84 14.17
C THR A 41 4.11 13.85 13.13
N ARG A 42 2.83 13.95 12.76
CA ARG A 42 2.24 13.09 11.72
C ARG A 42 2.87 13.31 10.36
N THR A 43 3.08 14.56 9.95
CA THR A 43 3.72 14.89 8.67
C THR A 43 5.16 14.39 8.61
N LEU A 44 5.96 14.61 9.66
CA LEU A 44 7.34 14.15 9.76
C LEU A 44 7.43 12.63 9.68
N ARG A 45 6.62 11.90 10.47
CA ARG A 45 6.57 10.43 10.41
C ARG A 45 6.22 9.94 9.00
N ARG A 46 5.24 10.55 8.34
CA ARG A 46 4.86 10.19 6.97
C ARG A 46 6.01 10.41 5.98
N ALA A 47 6.74 11.52 6.13
CA ALA A 47 7.85 11.87 5.27
C ALA A 47 9.05 10.93 5.46
N VAL A 48 9.40 10.58 6.71
CA VAL A 48 10.47 9.60 7.03
C VAL A 48 10.17 8.27 6.35
N ARG A 49 8.96 7.73 6.56
CA ARG A 49 8.53 6.46 5.92
C ARG A 49 8.59 6.54 4.41
N ARG A 50 8.10 7.65 3.84
CA ARG A 50 8.09 7.83 2.40
C ARG A 50 9.51 7.83 1.85
N ALA A 51 10.43 8.51 2.52
CA ALA A 51 11.85 8.54 2.14
C ALA A 51 12.49 7.15 2.22
N GLU A 52 12.26 6.39 3.30
CA GLU A 52 12.77 5.02 3.43
C GLU A 52 12.29 4.09 2.31
N ARG A 53 10.98 4.11 2.03
CA ARG A 53 10.39 3.32 0.94
C ARG A 53 10.96 3.70 -0.42
N LEU A 54 11.14 5.01 -0.68
CA LEU A 54 11.77 5.50 -1.90
C LEU A 54 13.23 5.04 -2.02
N GLY A 55 13.99 5.07 -0.92
CA GLY A 55 15.37 4.60 -0.89
C GLY A 55 15.47 3.09 -1.16
N LYS A 56 14.59 2.29 -0.54
CA LYS A 56 14.49 0.86 -0.85
C LYS A 56 14.13 0.62 -2.32
N SER A 57 13.08 1.28 -2.82
CA SER A 57 12.64 1.14 -4.21
C SER A 57 13.74 1.54 -5.20
N ALA A 58 14.60 2.51 -4.87
CA ALA A 58 15.72 2.91 -5.73
C ALA A 58 16.73 1.77 -5.96
N ARG A 59 16.97 0.92 -4.94
CA ARG A 59 17.89 -0.23 -5.00
C ARG A 59 17.23 -1.51 -5.49
N THR A 60 15.91 -1.64 -5.39
CA THR A 60 15.19 -2.76 -5.99
C THR A 60 15.23 -2.61 -7.52
N PRO A 61 15.49 -3.69 -8.29
CA PRO A 61 15.31 -3.68 -9.74
C PRO A 61 13.90 -3.22 -10.15
N MET A 62 13.72 -2.86 -11.42
CA MET A 62 12.35 -2.77 -11.95
C MET A 62 11.73 -4.16 -11.93
N SER A 63 10.40 -4.23 -11.86
CA SER A 63 9.68 -5.50 -11.95
C SER A 63 8.45 -5.40 -12.82
N VAL A 64 8.24 -6.44 -13.63
CA VAL A 64 6.99 -6.72 -14.33
C VAL A 64 6.21 -7.72 -13.48
N SER A 65 5.01 -7.35 -13.03
CA SER A 65 4.13 -8.27 -12.31
C SER A 65 3.19 -9.00 -13.26
N VAL A 66 3.00 -10.30 -13.02
CA VAL A 66 1.94 -11.11 -13.63
C VAL A 66 0.84 -11.28 -12.60
N PHE A 67 -0.33 -10.73 -12.88
CA PHE A 67 -1.43 -10.65 -11.93
C PHE A 67 -2.78 -10.88 -12.62
N GLY A 68 -3.82 -11.24 -11.87
CA GLY A 68 -5.18 -11.38 -12.39
C GLY A 68 -5.80 -12.77 -12.21
N PRO A 69 -7.07 -12.94 -12.60
CA PRO A 69 -7.88 -14.11 -12.26
C PRO A 69 -7.59 -15.32 -13.15
N SER A 70 -6.87 -15.17 -14.27
CA SER A 70 -6.55 -16.31 -15.14
C SER A 70 -5.36 -17.10 -14.62
N GLN A 71 -5.56 -18.01 -13.66
CA GLN A 71 -4.45 -18.81 -13.07
C GLN A 71 -3.63 -19.56 -14.14
N ALA A 72 -4.29 -20.33 -15.00
CA ALA A 72 -3.62 -21.04 -16.10
C ALA A 72 -2.91 -20.08 -17.07
N GLY A 73 -3.51 -18.92 -17.34
CA GLY A 73 -2.90 -17.88 -18.18
C GLY A 73 -1.65 -17.26 -17.56
N LYS A 74 -1.67 -16.99 -16.25
CA LYS A 74 -0.51 -16.48 -15.50
C LYS A 74 0.63 -17.49 -15.51
N SER A 75 0.38 -18.73 -15.11
CA SER A 75 1.42 -19.77 -15.05
C SER A 75 2.04 -20.02 -16.43
N PHE A 76 1.22 -20.06 -17.49
CA PHE A 76 1.74 -20.12 -18.86
C PHE A 76 2.61 -18.90 -19.17
N LEU A 77 2.11 -17.70 -18.96
CA LEU A 77 2.83 -16.47 -19.31
C LEU A 77 4.16 -16.34 -18.55
N VAL A 78 4.19 -16.63 -17.25
CA VAL A 78 5.42 -16.67 -16.45
C VAL A 78 6.39 -17.70 -17.03
N SER A 79 5.91 -18.91 -17.33
CA SER A 79 6.77 -19.97 -17.88
C SER A 79 7.37 -19.62 -19.23
N VAL A 80 6.70 -18.84 -20.07
CA VAL A 80 7.23 -18.44 -21.38
C VAL A 80 8.14 -17.21 -21.26
N LEU A 81 7.77 -16.22 -20.45
CA LEU A 81 8.57 -15.01 -20.24
C LEU A 81 9.89 -15.28 -19.52
N ALA A 82 9.90 -16.25 -18.60
CA ALA A 82 11.08 -16.60 -17.82
C ALA A 82 11.98 -17.63 -18.53
N ARG A 83 11.51 -18.27 -19.61
CA ARG A 83 12.25 -19.34 -20.30
C ARG A 83 13.05 -18.80 -21.48
N PRO A 84 14.33 -19.21 -21.67
CA PRO A 84 15.09 -18.86 -22.87
C PRO A 84 14.50 -19.54 -24.11
N ALA A 85 14.78 -18.98 -25.31
CA ALA A 85 14.17 -19.42 -26.57
C ALA A 85 14.24 -20.95 -26.81
N ASP A 86 15.38 -21.57 -26.50
CA ASP A 86 15.66 -22.99 -26.79
C ASP A 86 15.91 -23.84 -25.53
N GLY A 87 15.40 -23.41 -24.36
CA GLY A 87 15.72 -24.06 -23.08
C GLY A 87 14.55 -24.20 -22.14
N ARG A 88 14.85 -24.63 -20.91
CA ARG A 88 13.88 -24.72 -19.79
C ARG A 88 14.17 -23.60 -18.80
N LEU A 89 13.17 -23.27 -17.99
CA LEU A 89 13.35 -22.34 -16.87
C LEU A 89 14.09 -23.08 -15.75
N VAL A 90 15.36 -22.71 -15.56
CA VAL A 90 16.25 -23.31 -14.56
C VAL A 90 16.62 -22.25 -13.52
N ALA A 91 16.39 -22.58 -12.25
CA ALA A 91 16.84 -21.82 -11.10
C ALA A 91 18.27 -22.24 -10.73
N ASP A 92 19.17 -21.29 -10.45
CA ASP A 92 20.55 -21.52 -10.02
C ASP A 92 20.75 -21.07 -8.57
N PHE A 93 20.60 -22.00 -7.62
CA PHE A 93 20.76 -21.75 -6.20
C PHE A 93 22.20 -21.97 -5.75
N GLY A 94 23.10 -21.06 -6.16
CA GLY A 94 24.51 -21.10 -5.77
C GLY A 94 25.25 -22.32 -6.34
N GLY A 95 24.99 -22.66 -7.60
CA GLY A 95 25.58 -23.79 -8.32
C GLY A 95 24.71 -25.05 -8.34
N THR A 96 23.60 -25.07 -7.60
CA THR A 96 22.60 -26.16 -7.71
C THR A 96 21.50 -25.75 -8.68
N GLU A 97 21.46 -26.39 -9.84
CA GLU A 97 20.46 -26.14 -10.88
C GLU A 97 19.19 -26.97 -10.67
N LEU A 98 18.02 -26.29 -10.60
CA LEU A 98 16.72 -26.94 -10.46
C LEU A 98 15.77 -26.47 -11.57
N ASP A 99 15.12 -27.41 -12.24
CA ASP A 99 14.06 -27.11 -13.21
C ASP A 99 12.82 -26.60 -12.47
N TYR A 100 12.34 -25.40 -12.83
CA TYR A 100 11.22 -24.78 -12.13
C TYR A 100 9.95 -25.61 -12.25
N ILE A 101 9.63 -26.14 -13.44
CA ILE A 101 8.35 -26.83 -13.66
C ILE A 101 8.35 -28.19 -12.98
N SER A 102 9.42 -28.98 -13.14
CA SER A 102 9.44 -30.35 -12.61
C SER A 102 9.87 -30.45 -11.15
N ALA A 103 10.67 -29.52 -10.64
CA ALA A 103 11.28 -29.65 -9.31
C ALA A 103 10.83 -28.62 -8.27
N LEU A 104 10.24 -27.49 -8.66
CA LEU A 104 9.88 -26.40 -7.73
C LEU A 104 8.39 -26.07 -7.72
N ASN A 105 7.80 -25.91 -8.90
CA ASN A 105 6.41 -25.54 -9.07
C ASN A 105 5.50 -26.66 -8.54
N PRO A 106 4.62 -26.40 -7.56
CA PRO A 106 3.81 -27.44 -6.96
C PRO A 106 2.76 -28.01 -7.94
N GLU A 107 2.47 -29.30 -7.82
CA GLU A 107 1.44 -29.96 -8.62
C GLU A 107 0.02 -29.73 -8.08
N GLY A 108 -0.91 -29.43 -8.98
CA GLY A 108 -2.34 -29.36 -8.67
C GLY A 108 -3.13 -28.51 -9.65
N GLU A 109 -4.41 -28.84 -9.83
CA GLU A 109 -5.38 -27.95 -10.47
C GLU A 109 -5.79 -26.87 -9.45
N GLY A 110 -5.22 -25.67 -9.56
CA GLY A 110 -5.58 -24.54 -8.69
C GLY A 110 -4.46 -23.54 -8.43
N GLU A 111 -4.69 -22.62 -7.50
CA GLU A 111 -3.67 -21.72 -6.97
C GLU A 111 -2.78 -22.48 -5.98
N SER A 112 -1.65 -22.97 -6.49
CA SER A 112 -0.71 -23.79 -5.73
C SER A 112 0.24 -22.98 -4.85
N THR A 113 0.41 -21.67 -5.08
CA THR A 113 1.37 -20.81 -4.37
C THR A 113 0.70 -19.76 -3.48
N GLY A 114 1.29 -19.49 -2.31
CA GLY A 114 0.80 -18.54 -1.30
C GLY A 114 1.76 -17.37 -1.00
N LEU A 115 2.78 -17.19 -1.83
CA LEU A 115 3.80 -16.15 -1.74
C LEU A 115 4.15 -15.63 -3.15
N VAL A 116 4.78 -14.46 -3.24
CA VAL A 116 5.25 -13.92 -4.53
C VAL A 116 6.56 -14.60 -4.92
N THR A 117 6.67 -15.05 -6.17
CA THR A 117 7.93 -15.58 -6.70
C THR A 117 8.61 -14.51 -7.56
N ARG A 118 9.81 -14.08 -7.17
CA ARG A 118 10.63 -13.13 -7.92
C ARG A 118 11.65 -13.88 -8.77
N PHE A 119 11.44 -13.90 -10.07
CA PHE A 119 12.42 -14.40 -11.03
C PHE A 119 13.39 -13.27 -11.37
N THR A 120 14.67 -13.47 -11.14
CA THR A 120 15.70 -12.46 -11.37
C THR A 120 16.92 -13.03 -12.08
N CYS A 121 17.52 -12.26 -12.98
CA CYS A 121 18.83 -12.60 -13.56
C CYS A 121 19.99 -12.13 -12.67
N THR A 122 19.70 -11.35 -11.63
CA THR A 122 20.70 -10.90 -10.66
C THR A 122 21.00 -12.04 -9.71
N ARG A 123 22.28 -12.38 -9.54
CA ARG A 123 22.71 -13.42 -8.60
C ARG A 123 23.08 -12.77 -7.28
N PRO A 124 22.20 -12.81 -6.25
CA PRO A 124 22.56 -12.27 -4.95
C PRO A 124 23.69 -13.09 -4.34
N GLU A 125 24.57 -12.43 -3.59
CA GLU A 125 25.48 -13.14 -2.70
C GLU A 125 24.65 -13.81 -1.61
N VAL A 126 24.79 -15.13 -1.48
CA VAL A 126 24.05 -15.94 -0.51
C VAL A 126 25.03 -16.69 0.40
N PRO A 127 24.71 -16.86 1.69
CA PRO A 127 25.55 -17.61 2.62
C PRO A 127 25.68 -19.08 2.21
N ALA A 128 26.88 -19.66 2.45
CA ALA A 128 27.13 -21.08 2.18
C ALA A 128 26.13 -21.98 2.94
N GLY A 129 25.48 -22.88 2.21
CA GLY A 129 24.45 -23.80 2.73
C GLY A 129 23.03 -23.20 2.80
N PHE A 130 22.86 -21.90 2.56
CA PHE A 130 21.56 -21.21 2.61
C PHE A 130 21.30 -20.41 1.32
N PRO A 131 21.15 -21.08 0.16
CA PRO A 131 21.12 -20.41 -1.13
C PRO A 131 19.76 -19.76 -1.47
N ILE A 132 18.71 -20.02 -0.68
CA ILE A 132 17.37 -19.49 -0.93
C ILE A 132 17.14 -18.27 -0.04
N ARG A 133 16.82 -17.14 -0.67
CA ARG A 133 16.50 -15.89 0.01
C ARG A 133 14.99 -15.68 0.08
N LEU A 134 14.48 -15.43 1.29
CA LEU A 134 13.07 -15.17 1.55
C LEU A 134 12.89 -13.80 2.19
N SER A 135 11.97 -13.00 1.65
CA SER A 135 11.46 -11.80 2.34
C SER A 135 10.28 -12.21 3.21
N LEU A 136 10.24 -11.73 4.45
CA LEU A 136 9.20 -12.09 5.42
C LEU A 136 8.13 -11.00 5.57
N LEU A 137 6.97 -11.41 6.08
CA LEU A 137 5.94 -10.54 6.65
C LEU A 137 6.39 -10.10 8.05
N SER A 138 6.28 -8.81 8.36
CA SER A 138 6.44 -8.27 9.71
C SER A 138 5.21 -8.56 10.58
N GLU A 139 5.25 -8.27 11.88
CA GLU A 139 4.04 -8.33 12.71
C GLU A 139 2.96 -7.35 12.20
N ALA A 140 3.35 -6.19 11.70
CA ALA A 140 2.43 -5.22 11.10
C ALA A 140 1.75 -5.78 9.84
N ASP A 141 2.52 -6.48 9.01
CA ASP A 141 1.98 -7.20 7.85
C ASP A 141 0.99 -8.28 8.28
N LEU A 142 1.34 -9.09 9.28
CA LEU A 142 0.47 -10.14 9.81
C LEU A 142 -0.85 -9.58 10.36
N ALA A 143 -0.80 -8.47 11.09
CA ALA A 143 -2.00 -7.79 11.57
C ALA A 143 -2.89 -7.32 10.41
N ARG A 144 -2.32 -6.77 9.33
CA ARG A 144 -3.07 -6.37 8.11
C ARG A 144 -3.65 -7.55 7.36
N VAL A 145 -2.91 -8.67 7.27
CA VAL A 145 -3.39 -9.93 6.70
C VAL A 145 -4.61 -10.44 7.46
N ILE A 146 -4.52 -10.50 8.79
CA ILE A 146 -5.60 -11.01 9.65
C ILE A 146 -6.81 -10.05 9.62
N ALA A 147 -6.57 -8.74 9.67
CA ALA A 147 -7.63 -7.74 9.50
C ALA A 147 -8.32 -7.86 8.14
N ASN A 148 -7.57 -8.08 7.04
CA ASN A 148 -8.15 -8.33 5.72
C ASN A 148 -9.09 -9.54 5.73
N SER A 149 -8.65 -10.67 6.31
CA SER A 149 -9.51 -11.85 6.46
C SER A 149 -10.77 -11.54 7.28
N PHE A 150 -10.64 -10.80 8.38
CA PHE A 150 -11.80 -10.40 9.20
C PHE A 150 -12.82 -9.59 8.40
N PHE A 151 -12.39 -8.53 7.72
CA PHE A 151 -13.34 -7.65 7.01
C PHE A 151 -13.91 -8.27 5.72
N MET A 152 -13.22 -9.22 5.10
CA MET A 152 -13.56 -9.76 3.78
C MET A 152 -14.13 -11.18 3.76
N ASP A 153 -13.95 -11.98 4.80
CA ASP A 153 -14.38 -13.39 4.84
C ASP A 153 -15.54 -13.67 5.81
N GLY A 154 -16.18 -12.62 6.34
CA GLY A 154 -17.39 -12.70 7.17
C GLY A 154 -18.64 -12.19 6.45
N ASP A 155 -19.79 -12.34 7.09
CA ASP A 155 -21.05 -11.72 6.67
C ASP A 155 -21.19 -10.25 7.11
N LYS A 156 -20.16 -9.72 7.79
CA LYS A 156 -20.08 -8.34 8.32
C LYS A 156 -21.14 -8.03 9.38
N SER A 157 -21.59 -9.05 10.11
CA SER A 157 -22.57 -8.92 11.19
C SER A 157 -21.97 -8.49 12.52
N GLU A 158 -20.65 -8.45 12.64
CA GLU A 158 -19.95 -8.15 13.89
C GLU A 158 -20.25 -6.72 14.38
N PRO A 159 -20.66 -6.55 15.65
CA PRO A 159 -21.00 -5.24 16.19
C PRO A 159 -19.77 -4.37 16.30
N ALA A 160 -19.90 -3.09 15.92
CA ALA A 160 -18.83 -2.12 16.06
C ALA A 160 -18.48 -1.91 17.54
N PRO A 161 -17.19 -1.78 17.91
CA PRO A 161 -16.79 -1.54 19.29
C PRO A 161 -17.24 -0.14 19.75
N GLU A 162 -17.78 -0.06 20.97
CA GLU A 162 -18.18 1.22 21.56
C GLU A 162 -16.94 2.01 22.03
N PRO A 163 -16.96 3.35 21.98
CA PRO A 163 -15.83 4.17 22.45
C PRO A 163 -15.42 3.89 23.90
N ALA A 164 -16.38 3.56 24.76
CA ALA A 164 -16.13 3.19 26.16
C ALA A 164 -15.35 1.87 26.26
N ASP A 165 -15.67 0.89 25.42
CA ASP A 165 -14.98 -0.41 25.38
C ASP A 165 -13.54 -0.26 24.89
N LEU A 166 -13.32 0.60 23.90
CA LEU A 166 -11.98 0.92 23.41
C LEU A 166 -11.14 1.62 24.48
N THR A 167 -11.75 2.54 25.24
CA THR A 167 -11.08 3.23 26.35
C THR A 167 -10.72 2.26 27.47
N ALA A 168 -11.66 1.41 27.89
CA ALA A 168 -11.41 0.40 28.92
C ALA A 168 -10.33 -0.62 28.49
N HIS A 169 -10.30 -0.96 27.19
CA HIS A 169 -9.25 -1.79 26.61
C HIS A 169 -7.88 -1.12 26.71
N LEU A 170 -7.76 0.17 26.35
CA LEU A 170 -6.51 0.94 26.52
C LEU A 170 -6.06 0.95 27.99
N ASP A 171 -6.95 1.28 28.92
CA ASP A 171 -6.63 1.36 30.34
C ASP A 171 -6.11 0.02 30.90
N THR A 172 -6.73 -1.08 30.47
CA THR A 172 -6.31 -2.43 30.85
C THR A 172 -4.86 -2.69 30.46
N PHE A 173 -4.50 -2.41 29.19
CA PHE A 173 -3.15 -2.68 28.68
C PHE A 173 -2.12 -1.64 29.10
N GLN A 174 -2.55 -0.44 29.48
CA GLN A 174 -1.65 0.59 30.01
C GLN A 174 -0.94 0.11 31.29
N SER A 175 -1.62 -0.70 32.10
CA SER A 175 -1.03 -1.33 33.30
C SER A 175 0.02 -2.41 33.00
N ARG A 176 0.02 -2.97 31.78
CA ARG A 176 0.94 -4.03 31.31
C ARG A 176 2.11 -3.49 30.48
N ARG A 177 2.20 -2.16 30.36
CA ARG A 177 3.23 -1.45 29.62
C ARG A 177 4.64 -1.77 30.17
N GLN A 178 5.57 -2.03 29.26
CA GLN A 178 6.99 -2.17 29.52
C GLN A 178 7.68 -0.79 29.58
N PRO A 179 8.76 -0.66 30.37
CA PRO A 179 9.48 0.62 30.51
C PRO A 179 10.19 1.06 29.23
N GLN A 180 10.51 0.11 28.35
CA GLN A 180 11.18 0.35 27.06
C GLN A 180 10.39 -0.33 25.93
N PRO A 181 10.51 0.18 24.69
CA PRO A 181 9.93 -0.47 23.52
C PRO A 181 10.38 -1.93 23.40
N VAL A 182 9.43 -2.80 23.06
CA VAL A 182 9.65 -4.23 22.83
C VAL A 182 9.78 -4.46 21.32
N PRO A 183 10.78 -5.24 20.85
CA PRO A 183 10.91 -5.55 19.43
C PRO A 183 9.65 -6.17 18.80
N GLY A 184 9.49 -5.93 17.50
CA GLY A 184 8.48 -6.55 16.66
C GLY A 184 7.48 -5.57 16.05
N MET A 185 7.23 -4.43 16.68
CA MET A 185 6.28 -3.43 16.19
C MET A 185 6.64 -2.01 16.64
N SER A 186 6.68 -1.05 15.71
CA SER A 186 6.84 0.38 16.02
C SER A 186 5.49 1.11 16.11
N ASP A 187 5.50 2.36 16.55
CA ASP A 187 4.32 3.23 16.52
C ASP A 187 3.85 3.51 15.09
N GLU A 188 4.79 3.62 14.14
CA GLU A 188 4.44 3.71 12.72
C GLU A 188 3.72 2.48 12.20
N ASP A 189 4.18 1.27 12.57
CA ASP A 189 3.55 0.02 12.16
C ASP A 189 2.06 -0.02 12.55
N VAL A 190 1.74 0.41 13.78
CA VAL A 190 0.36 0.45 14.28
C VAL A 190 -0.47 1.48 13.54
N ILE A 191 0.12 2.64 13.23
CA ILE A 191 -0.52 3.65 12.39
C ILE A 191 -0.85 3.07 11.01
N GLU A 192 0.07 2.30 10.40
CA GLU A 192 -0.15 1.67 9.10
C GLU A 192 -1.27 0.62 9.13
N ILE A 193 -1.36 -0.17 10.21
CA ILE A 193 -2.49 -1.10 10.40
C ILE A 193 -3.82 -0.33 10.42
N ALA A 194 -3.90 0.75 11.20
CA ALA A 194 -5.11 1.56 11.31
C ALA A 194 -5.45 2.27 9.99
N GLU A 195 -4.46 2.84 9.29
CA GLU A 195 -4.64 3.48 7.98
C GLU A 195 -5.09 2.47 6.92
N TYR A 196 -4.54 1.25 6.93
CA TYR A 196 -4.97 0.17 6.05
C TYR A 196 -6.46 -0.17 6.26
N ILE A 197 -6.88 -0.30 7.52
CA ILE A 197 -8.28 -0.59 7.86
C ILE A 197 -9.20 0.56 7.46
N GLU A 198 -8.82 1.79 7.77
CA GLU A 198 -9.60 2.99 7.43
C GLU A 198 -9.77 3.13 5.92
N ALA A 199 -8.68 3.02 5.15
CA ALA A 199 -8.68 3.22 3.71
C ALA A 199 -9.48 2.13 2.96
N ASN A 200 -9.40 0.88 3.38
CA ASN A 200 -10.00 -0.24 2.67
C ASN A 200 -11.42 -0.58 3.14
N PHE A 201 -11.76 -0.35 4.42
CA PHE A 201 -12.99 -0.92 5.01
C PHE A 201 -13.93 0.10 5.64
N ALA A 202 -13.47 1.28 6.08
CA ALA A 202 -14.32 2.23 6.84
C ALA A 202 -15.54 2.75 6.07
N ARG A 203 -15.52 2.77 4.73
CA ARG A 203 -16.69 3.16 3.92
C ARG A 203 -17.80 2.11 3.90
N GLN A 204 -17.46 0.84 4.16
CA GLN A 204 -18.36 -0.31 4.00
C GLN A 204 -18.59 -1.08 5.30
N SER A 205 -17.91 -0.69 6.39
CA SER A 205 -17.96 -1.35 7.69
C SER A 205 -17.99 -0.30 8.81
N SER A 206 -19.06 -0.31 9.59
CA SER A 206 -19.20 0.50 10.81
C SER A 206 -18.14 0.11 11.85
N TYR A 207 -17.77 -1.17 11.92
CA TYR A 207 -16.67 -1.66 12.75
C TYR A 207 -15.36 -0.95 12.42
N ALA A 208 -14.97 -0.92 11.15
CA ALA A 208 -13.76 -0.22 10.70
C ALA A 208 -13.80 1.28 11.00
N ALA A 209 -14.97 1.93 10.82
CA ALA A 209 -15.14 3.35 11.13
C ALA A 209 -14.98 3.66 12.63
N ALA A 210 -15.45 2.77 13.52
CA ALA A 210 -15.35 2.94 14.97
C ALA A 210 -13.90 2.86 15.49
N LEU A 211 -13.03 2.13 14.81
CA LEU A 211 -11.61 1.99 15.17
C LEU A 211 -10.78 3.26 14.96
N LYS A 212 -11.30 4.28 14.27
CA LYS A 212 -10.55 5.50 13.93
C LYS A 212 -9.98 6.22 15.15
N SER A 213 -10.74 6.33 16.24
CA SER A 213 -10.29 6.99 17.47
C SER A 213 -9.25 6.19 18.25
N PHE A 214 -9.16 4.87 18.00
CA PHE A 214 -8.21 3.98 18.65
C PHE A 214 -6.79 4.09 18.08
N ARG A 215 -6.64 4.62 16.85
CA ARG A 215 -5.38 4.71 16.10
C ARG A 215 -4.21 5.30 16.89
N ASP A 216 -4.32 6.56 17.31
CA ASP A 216 -3.19 7.28 17.93
C ASP A 216 -2.87 6.72 19.33
N PRO A 217 -3.85 6.42 20.20
CA PRO A 217 -3.57 5.74 21.48
C PRO A 217 -2.95 4.35 21.30
N ALA A 218 -3.40 3.56 20.33
CA ALA A 218 -2.85 2.24 20.06
C ALA A 218 -1.39 2.32 19.58
N ALA A 219 -1.07 3.27 18.71
CA ALA A 219 0.29 3.51 18.24
C ALA A 219 1.23 3.90 19.39
N ALA A 220 0.74 4.65 20.37
CA ALA A 220 1.53 5.01 21.54
C ALA A 220 1.77 3.85 22.52
N LEU A 221 0.90 2.83 22.54
CA LEU A 221 0.94 1.75 23.54
C LEU A 221 1.49 0.42 23.01
N ALA A 222 1.04 -0.06 21.85
CA ALA A 222 1.38 -1.38 21.34
C ALA A 222 2.89 -1.69 21.25
N PRO A 223 3.77 -0.74 20.86
CA PRO A 223 5.23 -0.96 20.84
C PRO A 223 5.84 -1.22 22.22
N LEU A 224 5.12 -0.90 23.29
CA LEU A 224 5.56 -1.04 24.68
C LEU A 224 4.93 -2.26 25.36
N LEU A 225 4.22 -3.12 24.63
CA LEU A 225 3.63 -4.33 25.18
C LEU A 225 4.51 -5.55 24.91
N ALA A 226 4.55 -6.48 25.85
CA ALA A 226 5.16 -7.80 25.62
C ALA A 226 4.41 -8.52 24.48
N PRO A 227 5.04 -9.48 23.75
CA PRO A 227 4.44 -10.07 22.56
C PRO A 227 3.04 -10.69 22.79
N GLU A 228 2.85 -11.36 23.93
CA GLU A 228 1.58 -11.96 24.33
C GLU A 228 0.48 -10.91 24.57
N ASP A 229 0.81 -9.86 25.31
CA ASP A 229 -0.09 -8.74 25.58
C ASP A 229 -0.39 -7.94 24.31
N ARG A 230 0.61 -7.78 23.43
CA ARG A 230 0.46 -7.10 22.15
C ARG A 230 -0.52 -7.83 21.23
N ALA A 231 -0.45 -9.16 21.17
CA ALA A 231 -1.41 -9.96 20.42
C ALA A 231 -2.85 -9.78 20.94
N GLU A 232 -3.04 -9.80 22.27
CA GLU A 232 -4.34 -9.59 22.90
C GLU A 232 -4.85 -8.15 22.69
N PHE A 233 -3.95 -7.17 22.76
CA PHE A 233 -4.26 -5.76 22.54
C PHE A 233 -4.74 -5.48 21.11
N LEU A 234 -4.03 -6.02 20.12
CA LEU A 234 -4.35 -5.85 18.69
C LEU A 234 -5.58 -6.63 18.25
N ALA A 235 -6.10 -7.56 19.08
CA ALA A 235 -7.26 -8.38 18.77
C ALA A 235 -8.52 -7.57 18.41
N VAL A 236 -8.58 -6.32 18.86
CA VAL A 236 -9.63 -5.34 18.50
C VAL A 236 -9.69 -5.08 16.98
N PHE A 237 -8.58 -5.23 16.25
CA PHE A 237 -8.58 -5.02 14.79
C PHE A 237 -9.25 -6.14 13.99
N TRP A 238 -9.57 -7.28 14.62
CA TRP A 238 -10.20 -8.45 13.99
C TRP A 238 -11.30 -9.08 14.86
N GLY A 239 -12.13 -8.25 15.50
CA GLY A 239 -13.33 -8.76 16.17
C GLY A 239 -13.08 -9.52 17.48
N ARG A 240 -11.85 -9.51 18.01
CA ARG A 240 -11.43 -10.29 19.19
C ARG A 240 -11.65 -11.81 19.03
N HIS A 241 -11.64 -12.32 17.80
CA HIS A 241 -11.75 -13.76 17.57
C HIS A 241 -10.50 -14.50 18.05
N ALA A 242 -10.66 -15.34 19.09
CA ALA A 242 -9.56 -16.06 19.71
C ALA A 242 -8.69 -16.89 18.74
N PRO A 243 -9.25 -17.62 17.76
CA PRO A 243 -8.43 -18.37 16.79
C PRO A 243 -7.52 -17.47 15.94
N MET A 244 -7.99 -16.28 15.55
CA MET A 244 -7.21 -15.32 14.76
C MET A 244 -6.12 -14.66 15.63
N THR A 245 -6.42 -14.35 16.89
CA THR A 245 -5.43 -13.83 17.85
C THR A 245 -4.34 -14.86 18.14
N GLN A 246 -4.70 -16.14 18.29
CA GLN A 246 -3.74 -17.22 18.48
C GLN A 246 -2.83 -17.39 17.26
N LEU A 247 -3.40 -17.32 16.05
CA LEU A 247 -2.61 -17.34 14.82
C LEU A 247 -1.59 -16.20 14.77
N PHE A 248 -2.02 -14.96 15.07
CA PHE A 248 -1.10 -13.82 15.13
C PHE A 248 0.04 -14.07 16.12
N ARG A 249 -0.31 -14.51 17.33
CA ARG A 249 0.64 -14.80 18.41
C ARG A 249 1.68 -15.85 18.00
N ASP A 250 1.26 -16.96 17.40
CA ASP A 250 2.16 -18.03 17.00
C ASP A 250 3.15 -17.59 15.91
N LEU A 251 2.68 -16.78 14.94
CA LEU A 251 3.51 -16.25 13.86
C LEU A 251 4.44 -15.13 14.36
N ALA A 252 3.96 -14.23 15.22
CA ALA A 252 4.77 -13.21 15.88
C ALA A 252 5.85 -13.85 16.78
N GLY A 253 5.51 -14.91 17.51
CA GLY A 253 6.46 -15.69 18.30
C GLY A 253 7.54 -16.36 17.43
N ALA A 254 7.18 -16.86 16.24
CA ALA A 254 8.16 -17.39 15.29
C ALA A 254 9.09 -16.30 14.75
N LEU A 255 8.59 -15.09 14.49
CA LEU A 255 9.43 -13.93 14.14
C LEU A 255 10.36 -13.52 15.30
N ALA A 256 9.87 -13.55 16.53
CA ALA A 256 10.68 -13.23 17.71
C ALA A 256 11.86 -14.20 17.90
N GLN A 257 11.67 -15.49 17.62
CA GLN A 257 12.75 -16.50 17.66
C GLN A 257 13.91 -16.19 16.71
N ILE A 258 13.64 -15.44 15.64
CA ILE A 258 14.65 -15.05 14.63
C ILE A 258 15.04 -13.58 14.70
N GLY A 259 14.54 -12.83 15.68
CA GLY A 259 14.86 -11.41 15.86
C GLY A 259 14.18 -10.46 14.86
N HIS A 260 12.99 -10.82 14.36
CA HIS A 260 12.16 -10.01 13.46
C HIS A 260 12.88 -9.50 12.19
N PRO A 261 13.58 -10.35 11.42
CA PRO A 261 14.28 -9.93 10.22
C PRO A 261 13.30 -9.68 9.06
N GLU A 262 13.61 -8.71 8.21
CA GLU A 262 12.89 -8.54 6.93
C GLU A 262 13.23 -9.64 5.93
N GLU A 263 14.47 -10.16 5.99
CA GLU A 263 15.00 -11.16 5.07
C GLU A 263 15.72 -12.29 5.82
N ILE A 264 15.51 -13.53 5.37
CA ILE A 264 16.23 -14.73 5.84
C ILE A 264 16.76 -15.55 4.67
N HIS A 265 17.75 -16.38 4.98
CA HIS A 265 18.29 -17.37 4.06
C HIS A 265 17.98 -18.79 4.58
N VAL A 266 17.58 -19.68 3.68
CA VAL A 266 17.21 -21.08 3.98
C VAL A 266 17.87 -22.06 3.01
N GLY A 267 17.95 -23.32 3.41
CA GLY A 267 18.44 -24.42 2.59
C GLY A 267 17.48 -24.85 1.47
N LEU A 268 17.96 -25.71 0.57
CA LEU A 268 17.14 -26.28 -0.52
C LEU A 268 15.98 -27.16 -0.02
N ASP A 269 16.07 -27.66 1.21
CA ASP A 269 15.03 -28.41 1.93
C ASP A 269 13.76 -27.57 2.21
N ALA A 270 13.82 -26.26 1.97
CA ALA A 270 12.64 -25.40 1.97
C ALA A 270 11.73 -25.59 0.75
N VAL A 271 12.32 -25.96 -0.41
CA VAL A 271 11.58 -26.06 -1.68
C VAL A 271 11.63 -27.46 -2.31
N VAL A 272 12.51 -28.34 -1.83
CA VAL A 272 12.64 -29.74 -2.26
C VAL A 272 12.45 -30.68 -1.06
N PRO A 273 11.63 -31.74 -1.18
CA PRO A 273 10.85 -32.13 -2.35
C PRO A 273 9.61 -31.22 -2.55
N ARG A 274 9.22 -31.01 -3.81
CA ARG A 274 8.19 -30.02 -4.19
C ARG A 274 6.84 -30.23 -3.50
N GLU A 275 6.49 -31.47 -3.16
CA GLU A 275 5.23 -31.87 -2.53
C GLU A 275 5.09 -31.36 -1.09
N SER A 276 6.21 -30.99 -0.47
CA SER A 276 6.26 -30.47 0.89
C SER A 276 6.91 -29.08 0.96
N SER A 277 7.02 -28.41 -0.18
CA SER A 277 7.67 -27.11 -0.36
C SER A 277 6.89 -25.98 0.31
N ILE A 278 7.60 -24.92 0.74
CA ILE A 278 6.96 -23.66 1.15
C ILE A 278 6.21 -22.96 0.00
N LEU A 279 6.49 -23.35 -1.25
CA LEU A 279 5.73 -22.91 -2.42
C LEU A 279 4.35 -23.57 -2.50
N ASP A 280 4.13 -24.74 -1.89
CA ASP A 280 2.81 -25.39 -1.89
C ASP A 280 1.94 -24.88 -0.73
N VAL A 281 0.78 -24.31 -1.06
CA VAL A 281 -0.21 -23.84 -0.06
C VAL A 281 -0.69 -24.93 0.89
N LYS A 282 -0.62 -26.21 0.52
CA LYS A 282 -0.95 -27.34 1.41
C LYS A 282 -0.06 -27.37 2.66
N THR A 283 1.16 -26.84 2.55
CA THR A 283 2.10 -26.69 3.67
C THR A 283 1.56 -25.77 4.77
N LEU A 284 0.56 -24.92 4.49
CA LEU A 284 -0.09 -24.08 5.51
C LEU A 284 -1.04 -24.84 6.44
N ALA A 285 -1.46 -26.07 6.11
CA ALA A 285 -2.42 -26.82 6.92
C ALA A 285 -1.94 -27.00 8.37
N ASP A 286 -0.63 -27.17 8.57
CA ASP A 286 -0.01 -27.41 9.87
C ASP A 286 0.46 -26.12 10.60
N VAL A 287 -0.01 -24.93 10.18
CA VAL A 287 0.51 -23.64 10.69
C VAL A 287 0.26 -23.43 12.19
N LEU A 288 -0.88 -23.89 12.71
CA LEU A 288 -1.29 -23.74 14.11
C LEU A 288 -0.81 -24.90 14.98
N SER A 289 -0.93 -26.12 14.46
CA SER A 289 -0.61 -27.36 15.17
C SER A 289 0.35 -28.17 14.31
N PRO A 290 1.67 -27.91 14.39
CA PRO A 290 2.64 -28.72 13.68
C PRO A 290 2.43 -30.18 14.10
N ALA A 291 2.19 -31.07 13.13
CA ALA A 291 2.08 -32.50 13.40
C ALA A 291 3.28 -33.00 14.22
N THR A 292 3.10 -34.01 15.06
CA THR A 292 4.22 -34.62 15.80
C THR A 292 5.30 -35.06 14.80
N GLY A 293 6.49 -34.43 14.85
CA GLY A 293 7.55 -34.65 13.85
C GLY A 293 7.52 -33.70 12.64
N ALA A 294 6.80 -32.58 12.73
CA ALA A 294 6.73 -31.56 11.68
C ALA A 294 8.13 -31.17 11.20
N GLN A 295 8.30 -31.14 9.88
CA GLN A 295 9.57 -30.80 9.26
C GLN A 295 9.94 -29.36 9.63
N THR A 296 11.16 -29.20 10.14
CA THR A 296 11.73 -27.89 10.47
C THR A 296 12.77 -27.54 9.43
N ILE A 297 12.87 -26.26 9.10
CA ILE A 297 13.90 -25.72 8.21
C ILE A 297 14.85 -24.89 9.07
N GLU A 298 16.15 -25.06 8.83
CA GLU A 298 17.15 -24.17 9.41
C GLU A 298 17.15 -22.83 8.67
N VAL A 299 17.12 -21.74 9.44
CA VAL A 299 17.08 -20.37 8.93
C VAL A 299 18.32 -19.62 9.40
N LEU A 300 18.87 -18.78 8.53
CA LEU A 300 19.98 -17.88 8.81
C LEU A 300 19.54 -16.44 8.54
N THR A 301 19.67 -15.57 9.54
CA THR A 301 19.35 -14.15 9.40
C THR A 301 20.57 -13.33 8.99
N GLY A 302 20.36 -12.11 8.46
CA GLY A 302 21.46 -11.19 8.14
C GLY A 302 22.33 -10.80 9.34
N ALA A 303 21.80 -10.91 10.56
CA ALA A 303 22.55 -10.70 11.80
C ALA A 303 23.39 -11.94 12.22
N GLY A 304 23.37 -13.02 11.44
CA GLY A 304 24.09 -14.26 11.70
C GLY A 304 23.40 -15.21 12.67
N LEU A 305 22.17 -14.91 13.10
CA LEU A 305 21.40 -15.78 13.99
C LEU A 305 20.88 -17.01 13.21
N ARG A 306 21.04 -18.18 13.82
CA ARG A 306 20.56 -19.46 13.30
C ARG A 306 19.46 -20.02 14.19
N ALA A 307 18.37 -20.44 13.58
CA ALA A 307 17.26 -21.08 14.29
C ALA A 307 16.64 -22.18 13.42
N LYS A 308 15.83 -23.05 14.03
CA LYS A 308 14.99 -23.99 13.31
C LYS A 308 13.54 -23.62 13.52
N LEU A 309 12.82 -23.39 12.43
CA LEU A 309 11.40 -23.06 12.47
C LEU A 309 10.57 -24.14 11.76
N PRO A 310 9.33 -24.43 12.23
CA PRO A 310 8.41 -25.29 11.49
C PRO A 310 8.19 -24.77 10.08
N ARG A 311 8.22 -25.67 9.08
CA ARG A 311 8.06 -25.29 7.68
C ARG A 311 6.76 -24.54 7.40
N ALA A 312 5.64 -24.97 8.00
CA ALA A 312 4.34 -24.31 7.86
C ALA A 312 4.38 -22.84 8.32
N ARG A 313 5.14 -22.52 9.37
CA ARG A 313 5.32 -21.15 9.85
C ARG A 313 6.16 -20.31 8.89
N ILE A 314 7.22 -20.88 8.30
CA ILE A 314 7.98 -20.20 7.24
C ILE A 314 7.09 -19.97 6.01
N CYS A 315 6.31 -20.96 5.59
CA CYS A 315 5.35 -20.82 4.50
C CYS A 315 4.33 -19.70 4.78
N ALA A 316 3.82 -19.60 6.01
CA ALA A 316 2.94 -18.51 6.43
C ALA A 316 3.63 -17.14 6.40
N LEU A 317 4.84 -17.03 6.95
CA LEU A 317 5.61 -15.79 7.07
C LEU A 317 6.24 -15.30 5.76
N ALA A 318 6.57 -16.19 4.82
CA ALA A 318 7.26 -15.83 3.59
C ALA A 318 6.37 -14.99 2.68
N ALA A 319 6.76 -13.75 2.43
CA ALA A 319 6.09 -12.84 1.51
C ALA A 319 6.60 -12.99 0.07
N GLU A 320 7.91 -13.19 -0.08
CA GLU A 320 8.59 -13.33 -1.36
C GLU A 320 9.63 -14.46 -1.30
N LEU A 321 9.75 -15.23 -2.37
CA LEU A 321 10.89 -16.10 -2.65
C LEU A 321 11.64 -15.56 -3.85
N VAL A 322 12.96 -15.43 -3.72
CA VAL A 322 13.83 -15.02 -4.83
C VAL A 322 14.36 -16.25 -5.56
N LEU A 323 14.04 -16.33 -6.84
CA LEU A 323 14.46 -17.38 -7.75
C LEU A 323 15.46 -16.81 -8.77
N PRO A 324 16.78 -17.00 -8.54
CA PRO A 324 17.80 -16.61 -9.50
C PRO A 324 17.73 -17.52 -10.73
N MET A 325 17.48 -16.94 -11.90
CA MET A 325 17.45 -17.65 -13.17
C MET A 325 18.88 -17.87 -13.67
N ARG A 326 19.14 -19.07 -14.19
CA ARG A 326 20.44 -19.40 -14.80
C ARG A 326 20.72 -18.54 -16.04
N ASP A 327 19.72 -18.46 -16.92
CA ASP A 327 19.79 -17.81 -18.23
C ASP A 327 18.97 -16.51 -18.24
N VAL A 328 19.36 -15.56 -19.09
CA VAL A 328 18.57 -14.33 -19.35
C VAL A 328 17.61 -14.61 -20.52
N PRO A 329 16.28 -14.72 -20.28
CA PRO A 329 15.34 -15.17 -21.30
C PRO A 329 15.08 -14.11 -22.38
N HIS A 330 15.03 -12.84 -21.99
CA HIS A 330 14.91 -11.70 -22.90
C HIS A 330 15.80 -10.55 -22.43
N PRO A 331 16.34 -9.70 -23.34
CA PRO A 331 17.24 -8.60 -22.97
C PRO A 331 16.72 -7.67 -21.87
N LEU A 332 15.39 -7.42 -21.82
CA LEU A 332 14.80 -6.56 -20.79
C LEU A 332 14.98 -7.12 -19.36
N PHE A 333 15.05 -8.45 -19.22
CA PHE A 333 15.17 -9.13 -17.93
C PHE A 333 16.60 -9.09 -17.36
N ALA A 334 17.56 -8.55 -18.11
CA ALA A 334 18.88 -8.24 -17.58
C ALA A 334 18.83 -7.11 -16.53
N THR A 335 17.82 -6.24 -16.57
CA THR A 335 17.66 -5.08 -15.67
C THR A 335 16.28 -5.02 -15.01
N THR A 336 15.45 -6.02 -15.24
CA THR A 336 14.06 -6.07 -14.81
C THR A 336 13.77 -7.47 -14.29
N ASP A 337 13.13 -7.57 -13.13
CA ASP A 337 12.67 -8.84 -12.58
C ASP A 337 11.25 -9.17 -13.07
N LEU A 338 10.87 -10.43 -12.98
CA LEU A 338 9.50 -10.88 -13.20
C LEU A 338 8.91 -11.33 -11.85
N LEU A 339 7.73 -10.81 -11.51
CA LEU A 339 7.01 -11.18 -10.29
C LEU A 339 5.78 -12.01 -10.65
N ASP A 340 5.72 -13.23 -10.15
CA ASP A 340 4.51 -14.05 -10.19
C ASP A 340 3.73 -13.89 -8.90
N PHE A 341 2.54 -13.30 -8.99
CA PHE A 341 1.64 -13.13 -7.86
C PHE A 341 0.70 -14.33 -7.72
N PRO A 342 0.46 -14.80 -6.48
CA PRO A 342 -0.55 -15.81 -6.24
C PRO A 342 -1.93 -15.32 -6.69
N GLY A 343 -2.78 -16.24 -7.15
CA GLY A 343 -4.11 -15.89 -7.65
C GLY A 343 -5.08 -15.46 -6.55
N ALA A 344 -6.18 -14.81 -6.95
CA ALA A 344 -7.23 -14.39 -6.02
C ALA A 344 -8.28 -15.50 -5.82
N ARG A 345 -8.55 -15.86 -4.56
CA ARG A 345 -9.54 -16.88 -4.18
C ARG A 345 -10.90 -16.29 -3.84
N ASN A 346 -11.93 -17.12 -4.02
CA ASN A 346 -13.29 -16.84 -3.54
C ASN A 346 -13.32 -16.72 -2.02
N ARG A 347 -14.05 -15.71 -1.52
CA ARG A 347 -14.19 -15.38 -0.10
C ARG A 347 -15.35 -16.13 0.54
N PHE A 348 -15.29 -16.32 1.85
CA PHE A 348 -16.44 -16.84 2.60
C PHE A 348 -17.49 -15.75 2.83
N ASN A 349 -18.75 -16.18 2.99
CA ASN A 349 -19.91 -15.31 3.19
C ASN A 349 -20.73 -15.68 4.44
N LYS A 350 -20.22 -16.56 5.30
CA LYS A 350 -20.85 -16.95 6.56
C LYS A 350 -20.26 -16.13 7.71
N ALA A 351 -21.03 -15.94 8.77
CA ALA A 351 -20.54 -15.35 10.02
C ALA A 351 -19.21 -15.99 10.47
N LEU A 352 -18.23 -15.16 10.85
CA LEU A 352 -16.90 -15.65 11.22
C LEU A 352 -16.94 -16.52 12.47
N GLU A 353 -17.84 -16.25 13.41
CA GLU A 353 -18.06 -17.08 14.59
C GLU A 353 -18.43 -18.53 14.25
N VAL A 354 -19.09 -18.76 13.10
CA VAL A 354 -19.45 -20.10 12.64
C VAL A 354 -18.27 -20.72 11.88
N THR A 355 -17.66 -19.96 10.99
CA THR A 355 -16.51 -20.41 10.18
C THR A 355 -15.34 -20.85 11.07
N LEU A 356 -15.00 -20.05 12.08
CA LEU A 356 -13.85 -20.27 12.97
C LEU A 356 -14.06 -21.39 14.00
N LYS A 357 -15.25 -22.02 14.08
CA LYS A 357 -15.46 -23.23 14.89
C LYS A 357 -14.76 -24.44 14.32
N ASP A 358 -14.52 -24.45 13.02
CA ASP A 358 -13.74 -25.47 12.34
C ASP A 358 -12.29 -24.97 12.17
N PRO A 359 -11.32 -25.52 12.92
CA PRO A 359 -9.92 -25.11 12.84
C PRO A 359 -9.32 -25.25 11.43
N GLU A 360 -9.84 -26.14 10.59
CA GLU A 360 -9.34 -26.36 9.22
C GLU A 360 -9.62 -25.17 8.29
N THR A 361 -10.53 -24.28 8.67
CA THR A 361 -10.85 -23.08 7.88
C THR A 361 -9.81 -21.98 8.03
N LEU A 362 -9.04 -21.97 9.13
CA LEU A 362 -8.14 -20.87 9.49
C LEU A 362 -6.92 -20.75 8.55
N PRO A 363 -6.25 -21.84 8.11
CA PRO A 363 -5.25 -21.76 7.05
C PRO A 363 -5.79 -21.15 5.75
N GLY A 364 -7.04 -21.47 5.39
CA GLY A 364 -7.71 -20.89 4.23
C GLY A 364 -7.97 -19.38 4.39
N LEU A 365 -8.40 -18.94 5.57
CA LEU A 365 -8.57 -17.51 5.90
C LEU A 365 -7.24 -16.76 5.85
N LEU A 366 -6.18 -17.32 6.45
CA LEU A 366 -4.83 -16.77 6.41
C LEU A 366 -4.35 -16.60 4.96
N LEU A 367 -4.48 -17.64 4.15
CA LEU A 367 -4.05 -17.62 2.76
C LEU A 367 -4.77 -16.53 1.96
N ARG A 368 -6.09 -16.39 2.11
CA ARG A 368 -6.86 -15.37 1.38
C ARG A 368 -6.53 -13.95 1.81
N GLY A 369 -6.39 -13.71 3.12
CA GLY A 369 -5.92 -12.43 3.65
C GLY A 369 -4.52 -12.10 3.16
N LYS A 370 -3.63 -13.10 3.18
CA LYS A 370 -2.22 -12.97 2.75
C LYS A 370 -2.11 -12.60 1.29
N VAL A 371 -2.77 -13.34 0.40
CA VAL A 371 -2.68 -13.09 -1.05
C VAL A 371 -3.21 -11.70 -1.41
N ALA A 372 -4.33 -11.28 -0.82
CA ALA A 372 -4.85 -9.93 -1.06
C ALA A 372 -3.89 -8.84 -0.54
N TYR A 373 -3.37 -9.02 0.68
CA TYR A 373 -2.45 -8.07 1.28
C TYR A 373 -1.10 -7.98 0.54
N LEU A 374 -0.58 -9.09 0.01
CA LEU A 374 0.68 -9.09 -0.74
C LEU A 374 0.62 -8.13 -1.95
N PHE A 375 -0.51 -8.06 -2.65
CA PHE A 375 -0.66 -7.09 -3.72
C PHE A 375 -0.58 -5.65 -3.20
N ASP A 376 -1.32 -5.32 -2.14
CA ASP A 376 -1.30 -3.99 -1.51
C ASP A 376 0.12 -3.60 -1.07
N ARG A 377 0.85 -4.53 -0.41
CA ARG A 377 2.23 -4.33 0.05
C ARG A 377 3.16 -3.93 -1.11
N TYR A 378 3.08 -4.62 -2.25
CA TYR A 378 3.98 -4.35 -3.39
C TYR A 378 3.62 -3.06 -4.13
N VAL A 379 2.33 -2.68 -4.16
CA VAL A 379 1.89 -1.37 -4.66
C VAL A 379 2.42 -0.25 -3.75
N GLU A 380 2.31 -0.42 -2.43
CA GLU A 380 2.79 0.54 -1.44
C GLU A 380 4.31 0.72 -1.44
N ASN A 381 5.06 -0.35 -1.70
CA ASN A 381 6.52 -0.33 -1.79
C ASN A 381 7.04 0.10 -3.17
N GLN A 382 6.15 0.37 -4.13
CA GLN A 382 6.50 0.72 -5.52
C GLN A 382 7.38 -0.33 -6.20
N GLU A 383 7.10 -1.60 -5.92
CA GLU A 383 7.81 -2.73 -6.51
C GLU A 383 7.14 -3.20 -7.81
N ILE A 384 5.88 -2.81 -8.06
CA ILE A 384 5.21 -3.04 -9.35
C ILE A 384 5.45 -1.84 -10.28
N THR A 385 6.43 -1.98 -11.18
CA THR A 385 6.75 -0.94 -12.19
C THR A 385 6.03 -1.13 -13.52
N SER A 386 5.51 -2.33 -13.78
CA SER A 386 4.61 -2.63 -14.89
C SER A 386 3.75 -3.84 -14.52
N MET A 387 2.51 -3.88 -15.00
CA MET A 387 1.54 -4.93 -14.64
C MET A 387 0.97 -5.61 -15.88
N LEU A 388 1.12 -6.93 -15.95
CA LEU A 388 0.47 -7.82 -16.89
C LEU A 388 -0.80 -8.39 -16.24
N LEU A 389 -1.94 -7.76 -16.51
CA LEU A 389 -3.25 -8.16 -15.98
C LEU A 389 -3.85 -9.27 -16.86
N CYS A 390 -3.74 -10.52 -16.43
CA CYS A 390 -4.17 -11.72 -17.13
C CYS A 390 -5.64 -12.05 -16.85
N VAL A 391 -6.50 -11.87 -17.84
CA VAL A 391 -7.96 -12.06 -17.73
C VAL A 391 -8.43 -13.21 -18.65
N PRO A 392 -9.25 -14.17 -18.15
CA PRO A 392 -9.72 -15.32 -18.94
C PRO A 392 -10.94 -14.95 -19.82
N ASP A 393 -11.48 -15.95 -20.51
CA ASP A 393 -12.61 -15.87 -21.46
C ASP A 393 -14.01 -15.78 -20.82
N SER A 394 -14.08 -15.72 -19.50
CA SER A 394 -15.34 -15.73 -18.74
C SER A 394 -15.47 -14.50 -17.85
N ASN A 395 -16.70 -14.26 -17.37
CA ASN A 395 -16.95 -13.28 -16.33
C ASN A 395 -16.10 -13.59 -15.09
N MET A 396 -15.52 -12.54 -14.53
CA MET A 396 -14.67 -12.65 -13.34
C MET A 396 -15.52 -12.74 -12.08
N GLU A 397 -15.29 -13.75 -11.24
CA GLU A 397 -15.92 -13.89 -9.92
C GLU A 397 -15.23 -13.03 -8.84
N THR A 398 -14.03 -12.51 -9.10
CA THR A 398 -13.22 -11.79 -8.12
C THR A 398 -13.74 -10.35 -7.92
N VAL A 399 -14.56 -10.17 -6.89
CA VAL A 399 -15.25 -8.90 -6.57
C VAL A 399 -14.31 -7.70 -6.40
N ASP A 400 -13.09 -7.91 -5.87
CA ASP A 400 -12.21 -6.81 -5.47
C ASP A 400 -11.20 -6.34 -6.54
N LEU A 401 -11.05 -7.09 -7.65
CA LEU A 401 -10.02 -6.80 -8.65
C LEU A 401 -10.14 -5.41 -9.30
N PRO A 402 -11.34 -4.93 -9.70
CA PRO A 402 -11.47 -3.60 -10.29
C PRO A 402 -10.99 -2.48 -9.38
N ARG A 403 -11.28 -2.56 -8.08
CA ARG A 403 -10.83 -1.57 -7.09
C ARG A 403 -9.31 -1.55 -6.99
N LEU A 404 -8.68 -2.73 -6.86
CA LEU A 404 -7.22 -2.86 -6.77
C LEU A 404 -6.51 -2.25 -7.99
N VAL A 405 -7.00 -2.55 -9.19
CA VAL A 405 -6.44 -2.00 -10.44
C VAL A 405 -6.63 -0.48 -10.50
N SER A 406 -7.82 0.04 -10.18
CA SER A 406 -8.06 1.49 -10.17
C SER A 406 -7.18 2.22 -9.16
N THR A 407 -7.05 1.71 -7.93
CA THR A 407 -6.15 2.29 -6.92
C THR A 407 -4.69 2.29 -7.38
N TRP A 408 -4.24 1.23 -8.05
CA TRP A 408 -2.90 1.19 -8.61
C TRP A 408 -2.73 2.20 -9.75
N ILE A 409 -3.71 2.34 -10.67
CA ILE A 409 -3.71 3.36 -11.73
C ILE A 409 -3.63 4.77 -11.13
N GLU A 410 -4.45 5.08 -10.12
CA GLU A 410 -4.44 6.38 -9.44
C GLU A 410 -3.06 6.72 -8.86
N ARG A 411 -2.38 5.72 -8.26
CA ARG A 411 -1.05 5.89 -7.66
C ARG A 411 0.09 5.99 -8.67
N THR A 412 -0.05 5.37 -9.84
CA THR A 412 1.04 5.25 -10.84
C THR A 412 0.91 6.23 -12.00
N HIS A 413 -0.31 6.37 -12.55
CA HIS A 413 -0.61 7.23 -13.69
C HIS A 413 -1.38 8.49 -13.29
N GLY A 414 -2.18 8.42 -12.22
CA GLY A 414 -3.02 9.51 -11.74
C GLY A 414 -4.51 9.24 -11.88
N ALA A 415 -5.31 9.91 -11.05
CA ALA A 415 -6.75 9.72 -10.98
C ALA A 415 -7.51 10.30 -12.18
N ARG A 416 -6.91 11.25 -12.91
CA ARG A 416 -7.57 11.93 -14.03
C ARG A 416 -6.87 11.70 -15.37
N PRO A 417 -7.60 11.70 -16.50
CA PRO A 417 -7.00 11.50 -17.82
C PRO A 417 -5.86 12.46 -18.16
N GLU A 418 -5.89 13.70 -17.66
CA GLU A 418 -4.81 14.67 -17.91
C GLU A 418 -3.51 14.27 -17.22
N GLN A 419 -3.58 13.63 -16.05
CA GLN A 419 -2.41 13.14 -15.33
C GLN A 419 -1.84 11.90 -16.02
N ARG A 420 -2.72 10.98 -16.44
CA ARG A 420 -2.32 9.75 -17.13
C ARG A 420 -1.66 10.04 -18.48
N ALA A 421 -2.01 11.14 -19.14
CA ALA A 421 -1.38 11.58 -20.39
C ALA A 421 0.10 12.00 -20.23
N LEU A 422 0.57 12.25 -19.01
CA LEU A 422 1.95 12.70 -18.74
C LEU A 422 2.95 11.56 -18.59
N VAL A 423 2.48 10.31 -18.55
CA VAL A 423 3.31 9.13 -18.32
C VAL A 423 3.01 8.02 -19.32
N ASP A 424 3.99 7.15 -19.55
CA ASP A 424 3.80 5.95 -20.36
C ASP A 424 2.81 4.99 -19.68
N CYS A 425 1.97 4.30 -20.47
CA CYS A 425 1.04 3.31 -19.94
C CYS A 425 1.80 2.03 -19.55
N ILE A 426 1.83 1.73 -18.25
CA ILE A 426 2.49 0.55 -17.67
C ILE A 426 1.50 -0.57 -17.29
N LEU A 427 0.21 -0.41 -17.63
CA LEU A 427 -0.83 -1.44 -17.50
C LEU A 427 -1.02 -2.18 -18.81
N PHE A 428 -0.79 -3.49 -18.82
CA PHE A 428 -0.99 -4.35 -19.99
C PHE A 428 -2.15 -5.29 -19.72
N PHE A 429 -3.23 -5.17 -20.49
CA PHE A 429 -4.40 -6.00 -20.32
C PHE A 429 -4.30 -7.23 -21.23
N VAL A 430 -3.97 -8.38 -20.63
CA VAL A 430 -3.65 -9.62 -21.35
C VAL A 430 -4.87 -10.53 -21.35
N LEU A 431 -5.53 -10.63 -22.50
CA LEU A 431 -6.70 -11.47 -22.74
C LEU A 431 -6.24 -12.90 -23.06
N THR A 432 -6.10 -13.68 -22.00
CA THR A 432 -5.66 -15.08 -22.04
C THR A 432 -6.76 -16.02 -22.57
N LYS A 433 -6.39 -17.29 -22.82
CA LYS A 433 -7.28 -18.33 -23.36
C LYS A 433 -7.86 -17.96 -24.71
N PHE A 434 -7.09 -17.26 -25.54
CA PHE A 434 -7.50 -16.88 -26.89
C PHE A 434 -7.83 -18.10 -27.77
N ASP A 435 -7.18 -19.23 -27.52
CA ASP A 435 -7.41 -20.53 -28.19
C ASP A 435 -8.89 -20.92 -28.27
N LYS A 436 -9.66 -20.66 -27.20
CA LYS A 436 -11.08 -20.99 -27.15
C LYS A 436 -11.93 -20.20 -28.15
N HIS A 437 -11.45 -19.05 -28.62
CA HIS A 437 -12.13 -18.27 -29.66
C HIS A 437 -11.83 -18.79 -31.06
N LEU A 438 -10.84 -19.67 -31.23
CA LEU A 438 -10.49 -20.30 -32.50
C LEU A 438 -11.32 -21.57 -32.79
N GLY A 439 -11.97 -22.13 -31.77
CA GLY A 439 -12.85 -23.30 -31.91
C GLY A 439 -14.16 -23.02 -32.63
N ASP A 440 -14.76 -24.08 -33.17
CA ASP A 440 -16.07 -24.08 -33.82
C ASP A 440 -17.20 -24.00 -32.79
N ASN A 441 -17.32 -22.83 -32.14
CA ASN A 441 -18.48 -22.50 -31.31
C ASN A 441 -19.48 -21.67 -32.13
N ALA A 442 -20.74 -22.09 -32.18
CA ALA A 442 -21.81 -21.32 -32.81
C ALA A 442 -22.08 -20.05 -31.98
N ALA A 443 -21.44 -18.94 -32.33
CA ALA A 443 -21.76 -17.66 -31.74
C ALA A 443 -23.12 -17.19 -32.30
N ALA A 444 -24.15 -17.16 -31.44
CA ALA A 444 -25.38 -16.42 -31.76
C ALA A 444 -24.99 -14.98 -32.13
N GLY A 445 -25.26 -14.56 -33.36
CA GLY A 445 -24.95 -13.20 -33.86
C GLY A 445 -23.66 -13.03 -34.66
N GLY A 446 -22.95 -14.11 -35.03
CA GLY A 446 -21.77 -14.06 -35.91
C GLY A 446 -20.44 -13.75 -35.19
N GLU A 447 -19.34 -13.66 -35.94
CA GLU A 447 -17.99 -13.59 -35.37
C GLU A 447 -17.66 -12.24 -34.73
N ALA A 448 -18.17 -11.13 -35.26
CA ALA A 448 -18.03 -9.83 -34.60
C ALA A 448 -18.66 -9.82 -33.20
N SER A 449 -19.84 -10.43 -33.06
CA SER A 449 -20.51 -10.58 -31.75
C SER A 449 -19.72 -11.47 -30.79
N ARG A 450 -18.97 -12.48 -31.28
CA ARG A 450 -18.08 -13.31 -30.44
C ARG A 450 -17.04 -12.45 -29.73
N PHE A 451 -16.30 -11.64 -30.47
CA PHE A 451 -15.22 -10.82 -29.91
C PHE A 451 -15.74 -9.60 -29.14
N GLN A 452 -16.89 -9.05 -29.54
CA GLN A 452 -17.60 -8.04 -28.78
C GLN A 452 -17.96 -8.55 -27.38
N ARG A 453 -18.62 -9.72 -27.28
CA ARG A 453 -18.97 -10.33 -25.98
C ARG A 453 -17.73 -10.67 -25.15
N ARG A 454 -16.63 -11.09 -25.78
CA ARG A 454 -15.36 -11.32 -25.08
C ARG A 454 -14.86 -10.05 -24.39
N MET A 455 -14.85 -8.93 -25.11
CA MET A 455 -14.42 -7.65 -24.54
C MET A 455 -15.39 -7.13 -23.47
N GLU A 456 -16.70 -7.32 -23.66
CA GLU A 456 -17.72 -6.97 -22.67
C GLU A 456 -17.50 -7.72 -21.34
N ALA A 457 -17.37 -9.04 -21.41
CA ALA A 457 -17.18 -9.91 -20.26
C ALA A 457 -15.85 -9.67 -19.53
N SER A 458 -14.75 -9.53 -20.28
CA SER A 458 -13.41 -9.44 -19.70
C SER A 458 -13.02 -8.03 -19.25
N LEU A 459 -13.42 -6.99 -19.99
CA LEU A 459 -12.97 -5.61 -19.75
C LEU A 459 -14.13 -4.69 -19.33
N LEU A 460 -15.20 -4.61 -20.12
CA LEU A 460 -16.16 -3.51 -19.96
C LEU A 460 -17.07 -3.67 -18.73
N GLU A 461 -17.62 -4.86 -18.48
CA GLU A 461 -18.60 -5.09 -17.41
C GLU A 461 -18.02 -4.78 -16.02
N LYS A 462 -16.75 -5.13 -15.79
CA LYS A 462 -16.10 -5.00 -14.48
C LYS A 462 -15.33 -3.70 -14.28
N PHE A 463 -14.74 -3.14 -15.33
CA PHE A 463 -13.83 -2.00 -15.20
C PHE A 463 -14.43 -0.66 -15.68
N SER A 464 -15.55 -0.67 -16.42
CA SER A 464 -16.20 0.58 -16.89
C SER A 464 -17.22 1.17 -15.91
N ASN A 465 -17.72 0.37 -14.96
CA ASN A 465 -18.82 0.74 -14.06
C ASN A 465 -18.37 1.39 -12.73
N GLY A 466 -17.06 1.65 -12.57
CA GLY A 466 -16.52 2.30 -11.39
C GLY A 466 -16.70 3.82 -11.39
N SER A 467 -16.36 4.48 -10.27
CA SER A 467 -16.37 5.94 -10.14
C SER A 467 -15.38 6.64 -11.10
N ASP A 468 -14.33 5.92 -11.51
CA ASP A 468 -13.42 6.31 -12.59
C ASP A 468 -13.56 5.30 -13.74
N ASN A 469 -14.21 5.70 -14.83
CA ASN A 469 -14.30 4.92 -16.06
C ASN A 469 -13.02 5.09 -16.88
N TRP A 470 -11.88 4.66 -16.32
CA TRP A 470 -10.57 4.77 -16.96
C TRP A 470 -10.49 3.96 -18.28
N VAL A 471 -11.34 2.94 -18.42
CA VAL A 471 -11.46 2.15 -19.65
C VAL A 471 -12.01 3.01 -20.79
N GLY A 472 -13.10 3.73 -20.54
CA GLY A 472 -13.74 4.59 -21.52
C GLY A 472 -13.00 5.91 -21.78
N SER A 473 -12.28 6.43 -20.77
CA SER A 473 -11.54 7.69 -20.81
C SER A 473 -10.18 7.53 -20.13
N TRP A 474 -9.17 7.08 -20.88
CA TRP A 474 -7.83 6.83 -20.37
C TRP A 474 -6.98 8.10 -20.32
N ALA A 475 -6.72 8.71 -21.47
CA ALA A 475 -5.85 9.88 -21.62
C ALA A 475 -6.16 10.62 -22.94
N GLY A 476 -6.13 11.96 -22.92
CA GLY A 476 -6.27 12.79 -24.13
C GLY A 476 -7.56 12.55 -24.92
N GLY A 477 -8.67 12.28 -24.23
CA GLY A 477 -9.97 11.95 -24.86
C GLY A 477 -10.03 10.56 -25.51
N ARG A 478 -8.99 9.73 -25.35
CA ARG A 478 -8.93 8.37 -25.88
C ARG A 478 -9.29 7.34 -24.81
N PRO A 479 -9.94 6.23 -25.19
CA PRO A 479 -10.14 5.10 -24.30
C PRO A 479 -8.82 4.38 -23.99
N PHE A 480 -8.84 3.47 -23.02
CA PHE A 480 -7.72 2.59 -22.75
C PHE A 480 -7.48 1.64 -23.93
N GLN A 481 -6.25 1.57 -24.44
CA GLN A 481 -5.91 0.87 -25.68
C GLN A 481 -4.81 -0.20 -25.56
N ASN A 482 -4.33 -0.47 -24.34
CA ASN A 482 -3.17 -1.35 -24.11
C ASN A 482 -3.61 -2.82 -23.86
N CYS A 483 -4.42 -3.37 -24.78
CA CYS A 483 -4.92 -4.75 -24.75
C CYS A 483 -4.12 -5.68 -25.68
N PHE A 484 -3.95 -6.94 -25.24
CA PHE A 484 -3.17 -7.97 -25.94
C PHE A 484 -3.91 -9.30 -25.93
N TRP A 485 -3.92 -10.01 -27.06
CA TRP A 485 -4.38 -11.39 -27.12
C TRP A 485 -3.23 -12.33 -26.71
N LEU A 486 -3.53 -13.32 -25.87
CA LEU A 486 -2.56 -14.36 -25.50
C LEU A 486 -3.16 -15.74 -25.70
N ARG A 487 -2.46 -16.52 -26.53
CA ARG A 487 -2.77 -17.90 -26.89
C ARG A 487 -1.74 -18.83 -26.23
N ASN A 488 -2.18 -20.01 -25.79
CA ASN A 488 -1.28 -21.03 -25.23
C ASN A 488 -1.08 -22.15 -26.26
N PRO A 489 0.10 -22.24 -26.92
CA PRO A 489 0.38 -23.31 -27.89
C PRO A 489 0.29 -24.74 -27.32
N ASN A 490 0.35 -24.92 -26.00
CA ASN A 490 0.17 -26.21 -25.34
C ASN A 490 -1.32 -26.57 -25.13
N PHE A 491 -2.24 -25.68 -25.49
CA PHE A 491 -3.67 -25.99 -25.59
C PHE A 491 -3.96 -26.42 -27.03
N TYR A 492 -3.94 -27.74 -27.26
CA TYR A 492 -4.02 -28.27 -28.62
C TYR A 492 -5.38 -28.00 -29.27
N VAL A 493 -5.35 -27.42 -30.46
CA VAL A 493 -6.52 -27.17 -31.30
C VAL A 493 -6.43 -28.10 -32.52
N ASP A 494 -6.58 -29.40 -32.28
CA ASP A 494 -6.40 -30.47 -33.29
C ASP A 494 -7.27 -30.29 -34.55
N GLY A 495 -8.36 -29.53 -34.46
CA GLY A 495 -9.22 -29.21 -35.61
C GLY A 495 -8.68 -28.09 -36.51
N LEU A 496 -7.64 -27.36 -36.10
CA LEU A 496 -7.17 -26.14 -36.74
C LEU A 496 -5.66 -26.13 -37.04
N ILE A 497 -4.84 -26.70 -36.15
CA ILE A 497 -3.38 -26.65 -36.23
C ILE A 497 -2.84 -28.07 -36.38
N ASP A 498 -1.86 -28.25 -37.25
CA ASP A 498 -1.07 -29.48 -37.35
C ASP A 498 0.10 -29.43 -36.37
N TYR A 499 0.31 -30.54 -35.67
CA TYR A 499 1.39 -30.71 -34.69
C TYR A 499 2.37 -31.80 -35.15
N ASP A 500 3.66 -31.65 -34.81
CA ASP A 500 4.67 -32.69 -35.00
C ASP A 500 4.62 -33.75 -33.87
N ASP A 501 5.52 -34.74 -33.93
CA ASP A 501 5.62 -35.81 -32.94
C ASP A 501 5.97 -35.28 -31.52
N ASP A 502 6.64 -34.13 -31.45
CA ASP A 502 6.99 -33.43 -30.20
C ASP A 502 5.88 -32.44 -29.75
N ARG A 503 4.69 -32.50 -30.38
CA ARG A 503 3.53 -31.64 -30.11
C ARG A 503 3.81 -30.14 -30.33
N ARG A 504 4.74 -29.79 -31.22
CA ARG A 504 4.99 -28.41 -31.65
C ARG A 504 4.13 -28.05 -32.84
N GLU A 505 3.74 -26.78 -32.94
CA GLU A 505 2.89 -26.31 -34.01
C GLU A 505 3.67 -26.19 -35.32
N VAL A 506 3.22 -26.90 -36.35
CA VAL A 506 3.87 -26.93 -37.67
C VAL A 506 3.24 -25.93 -38.62
N ARG A 507 1.91 -25.93 -38.69
CA ARG A 507 1.14 -25.02 -39.56
C ARG A 507 -0.32 -24.95 -39.15
N ILE A 508 -0.98 -23.85 -39.51
CA ILE A 508 -2.44 -23.79 -39.56
C ILE A 508 -2.90 -24.61 -40.78
N ARG A 509 -3.93 -25.43 -40.60
CA ARG A 509 -4.49 -26.29 -41.64
C ARG A 509 -5.00 -25.48 -42.84
N PRO A 510 -4.54 -25.75 -44.08
CA PRO A 510 -4.95 -24.99 -45.26
C PRO A 510 -6.47 -24.95 -45.47
N GLU A 511 -7.17 -26.05 -45.17
CA GLU A 511 -8.63 -26.15 -45.28
C GLU A 511 -9.39 -25.27 -44.28
N LYS A 512 -8.72 -24.82 -43.21
CA LYS A 512 -9.28 -23.89 -42.21
C LYS A 512 -8.90 -22.43 -42.47
N ALA A 513 -8.15 -22.12 -43.54
CA ALA A 513 -7.73 -20.76 -43.86
C ALA A 513 -8.91 -19.78 -44.02
N ALA A 514 -9.98 -20.21 -44.71
CA ALA A 514 -11.19 -19.40 -44.88
C ALA A 514 -11.86 -19.10 -43.53
N ARG A 515 -11.89 -20.07 -42.62
CA ARG A 515 -12.46 -19.92 -41.28
C ARG A 515 -11.64 -18.94 -40.43
N ILE A 516 -10.32 -18.99 -40.52
CA ILE A 516 -9.44 -18.04 -39.83
C ILE A 516 -9.61 -16.63 -40.37
N ALA A 517 -9.78 -16.47 -41.69
CA ALA A 517 -10.07 -15.17 -42.28
C ALA A 517 -11.42 -14.60 -41.79
N GLU A 518 -12.45 -15.44 -41.67
CA GLU A 518 -13.74 -15.05 -41.10
C GLU A 518 -13.63 -14.61 -39.63
N LEU A 519 -12.90 -15.38 -38.81
CA LEU A 519 -12.66 -15.01 -37.40
C LEU A 519 -11.85 -13.72 -37.28
N ARG A 520 -10.81 -13.54 -38.12
CA ARG A 520 -10.02 -12.30 -38.19
C ARG A 520 -10.93 -11.12 -38.52
N GLN A 521 -11.76 -11.25 -39.54
CA GLN A 521 -12.69 -10.20 -39.94
C GLN A 521 -13.65 -9.86 -38.80
N GLY A 522 -14.25 -10.86 -38.14
CA GLY A 522 -15.10 -10.64 -36.98
C GLY A 522 -14.38 -9.93 -35.83
N CYS A 523 -13.13 -10.31 -35.52
CA CYS A 523 -12.32 -9.65 -34.49
C CYS A 523 -12.09 -8.17 -34.81
N LEU A 524 -11.75 -7.86 -36.07
CA LEU A 524 -11.47 -6.50 -36.53
C LEU A 524 -12.75 -5.64 -36.68
N GLU A 525 -13.90 -6.25 -36.92
CA GLU A 525 -15.19 -5.55 -37.00
C GLU A 525 -15.76 -5.20 -35.62
N ALA A 526 -15.47 -6.01 -34.60
CA ALA A 526 -15.94 -5.80 -33.23
C ALA A 526 -15.53 -4.40 -32.73
N GLU A 527 -16.53 -3.60 -32.33
CA GLU A 527 -16.32 -2.21 -31.92
C GLU A 527 -15.40 -2.12 -30.71
N ALA A 528 -15.63 -2.98 -29.70
CA ALA A 528 -14.81 -2.99 -28.50
C ALA A 528 -13.34 -3.34 -28.78
N VAL A 529 -13.05 -4.21 -29.76
CA VAL A 529 -11.67 -4.52 -30.16
C VAL A 529 -11.01 -3.31 -30.82
N ARG A 530 -11.67 -2.70 -31.82
CA ARG A 530 -11.17 -1.47 -32.47
C ARG A 530 -10.96 -0.32 -31.50
N ARG A 531 -11.79 -0.23 -30.47
CA ARG A 531 -11.73 0.83 -29.46
C ARG A 531 -10.57 0.65 -28.49
N HIS A 532 -10.27 -0.59 -28.09
CA HIS A 532 -9.39 -0.91 -26.97
C HIS A 532 -8.07 -1.61 -27.33
N PHE A 533 -7.81 -1.89 -28.60
CA PHE A 533 -6.50 -2.33 -29.07
C PHE A 533 -5.83 -1.19 -29.83
N ALA A 534 -4.58 -0.88 -29.47
CA ALA A 534 -3.77 0.11 -30.20
C ALA A 534 -3.48 -0.31 -31.64
N ASP A 535 -3.31 -1.62 -31.87
CA ASP A 535 -3.13 -2.24 -33.20
C ASP A 535 -3.88 -3.58 -33.23
N PRO A 536 -5.19 -3.57 -33.59
CA PRO A 536 -6.01 -4.78 -33.62
C PRO A 536 -5.48 -5.86 -34.58
N GLU A 537 -4.96 -5.45 -35.74
CA GLU A 537 -4.45 -6.38 -36.75
C GLU A 537 -3.15 -7.04 -36.30
N GLY A 538 -2.18 -6.25 -35.84
CA GLY A 538 -0.94 -6.78 -35.29
C GLY A 538 -1.16 -7.67 -34.08
N ALA A 539 -2.14 -7.36 -33.22
CA ALA A 539 -2.49 -8.19 -32.07
C ALA A 539 -3.08 -9.55 -32.49
N TRP A 540 -3.92 -9.59 -33.52
CA TRP A 540 -4.45 -10.84 -34.09
C TRP A 540 -3.33 -11.69 -34.69
N ASP A 541 -2.52 -11.10 -35.55
CA ASP A 541 -1.45 -11.80 -36.27
C ASP A 541 -0.40 -12.34 -35.28
N ALA A 542 -0.08 -11.56 -34.23
CA ALA A 542 0.79 -12.02 -33.14
C ALA A 542 0.21 -13.24 -32.39
N ALA A 543 -1.08 -13.22 -32.06
CA ALA A 543 -1.73 -14.33 -31.35
C ALA A 543 -1.75 -15.63 -32.17
N LEU A 544 -1.81 -15.54 -33.51
CA LEU A 544 -1.74 -16.69 -34.41
C LEU A 544 -0.31 -17.12 -34.78
N THR A 545 0.73 -16.42 -34.30
CA THR A 545 2.10 -16.86 -34.52
C THR A 545 2.34 -18.21 -33.85
N LEU A 546 2.83 -19.17 -34.63
CA LEU A 546 3.04 -20.56 -34.19
C LEU A 546 4.13 -20.63 -33.11
N ASN A 547 3.90 -21.45 -32.09
CA ASN A 547 4.76 -21.66 -30.93
C ASN A 547 5.05 -20.39 -30.08
N ASP A 548 4.46 -19.24 -30.43
CA ASP A 548 4.62 -17.95 -29.72
C ASP A 548 3.32 -17.52 -29.02
N GLY A 549 2.21 -17.50 -29.76
CA GLY A 549 0.89 -17.16 -29.20
C GLY A 549 0.73 -15.71 -28.73
N GLY A 550 1.56 -14.77 -29.18
CA GLY A 550 1.48 -13.34 -28.88
C GLY A 550 2.50 -12.84 -27.86
N VAL A 551 3.34 -13.72 -27.32
CA VAL A 551 4.33 -13.38 -26.28
C VAL A 551 5.37 -12.40 -26.81
N ARG A 552 5.90 -12.59 -28.02
CA ARG A 552 6.90 -11.66 -28.58
C ARG A 552 6.35 -10.23 -28.72
N HIS A 553 5.10 -10.09 -29.14
CA HIS A 553 4.44 -8.80 -29.26
C HIS A 553 4.31 -8.10 -27.89
N LEU A 554 3.94 -8.86 -26.86
CA LEU A 554 3.88 -8.36 -25.49
C LEU A 554 5.27 -7.95 -24.96
N VAL A 555 6.30 -8.77 -25.17
CA VAL A 555 7.70 -8.48 -24.76
C VAL A 555 8.22 -7.21 -25.43
N GLN A 556 7.91 -7.00 -26.72
CA GLN A 556 8.26 -5.77 -27.42
C GLN A 556 7.58 -4.54 -26.82
N ALA A 557 6.32 -4.65 -26.42
CA ALA A 557 5.60 -3.55 -25.77
C ALA A 557 6.17 -3.26 -24.37
N LEU A 558 6.46 -4.28 -23.56
CA LEU A 558 7.13 -4.14 -22.25
C LEU A 558 8.48 -3.45 -22.36
N THR A 559 9.29 -3.83 -23.35
CA THR A 559 10.63 -3.26 -23.58
C THR A 559 10.58 -1.74 -23.80
N ARG A 560 9.47 -1.19 -24.34
CA ARG A 560 9.33 0.26 -24.57
C ARG A 560 9.15 1.06 -23.29
N VAL A 561 8.62 0.46 -22.22
CA VAL A 561 8.27 1.15 -20.97
C VAL A 561 9.17 0.75 -19.79
N CYS A 562 9.76 -0.44 -19.83
CA CYS A 562 10.70 -0.90 -18.80
C CYS A 562 12.06 -0.21 -18.98
N LYS A 563 12.18 1.03 -18.49
CA LYS A 563 13.42 1.83 -18.53
C LYS A 563 13.92 2.16 -17.12
N PRO A 564 15.05 1.60 -16.65
CA PRO A 564 15.54 1.83 -15.28
C PRO A 564 15.72 3.32 -14.92
N ASP A 565 16.19 4.12 -15.89
CA ASP A 565 16.38 5.56 -15.70
C ASP A 565 15.07 6.33 -15.44
N GLN A 566 13.94 5.87 -16.00
CA GLN A 566 12.64 6.51 -15.74
C GLN A 566 12.21 6.27 -14.29
N LYS A 567 12.41 5.05 -13.75
CA LYS A 567 12.14 4.73 -12.34
C LYS A 567 12.93 5.66 -11.41
N LEU A 568 14.25 5.79 -11.65
CA LEU A 568 15.12 6.63 -10.82
C LEU A 568 14.71 8.12 -10.86
N ARG A 569 14.39 8.66 -12.05
CA ARG A 569 13.87 10.03 -12.17
C ARG A 569 12.55 10.23 -11.43
N GLN A 570 11.65 9.25 -11.47
CA GLN A 570 10.36 9.34 -10.76
C GLN A 570 10.56 9.33 -9.24
N ILE A 571 11.46 8.48 -8.72
CA ILE A 571 11.81 8.44 -7.30
C ILE A 571 12.39 9.79 -6.85
N GLU A 572 13.27 10.39 -7.65
CA GLU A 572 13.84 11.69 -7.34
C GLU A 572 12.78 12.81 -7.30
N GLN A 573 11.86 12.86 -8.25
CA GLN A 573 10.76 13.83 -8.24
C GLN A 573 9.86 13.66 -7.01
N GLN A 574 9.57 12.40 -6.64
CA GLN A 574 8.79 12.11 -5.45
C GLN A 574 9.53 12.51 -4.17
N LEU A 575 10.84 12.27 -4.10
CA LEU A 575 11.68 12.73 -3.00
C LEU A 575 11.68 14.26 -2.91
N GLY A 576 11.77 14.96 -4.04
CA GLY A 576 11.67 16.42 -4.10
C GLY A 576 10.37 16.97 -3.50
N ARG A 577 9.23 16.35 -3.80
CA ARG A 577 7.94 16.73 -3.20
C ARG A 577 7.92 16.52 -1.68
N VAL A 578 8.48 15.42 -1.20
CA VAL A 578 8.58 15.16 0.25
C VAL A 578 9.45 16.24 0.92
N VAL A 579 10.54 16.65 0.28
CA VAL A 579 11.39 17.74 0.76
C VAL A 579 10.63 19.07 0.80
N GLU A 580 9.90 19.41 -0.26
CA GLU A 580 9.07 20.62 -0.32
C GLU A 580 8.02 20.66 0.79
N ASP A 581 7.27 19.57 0.98
CA ASP A 581 6.25 19.45 2.03
C ASP A 581 6.87 19.62 3.44
N LEU A 582 8.04 19.02 3.67
CA LEU A 582 8.77 19.15 4.92
C LEU A 582 9.28 20.57 5.16
N LEU A 583 9.86 21.21 4.14
CA LEU A 583 10.33 22.59 4.24
C LEU A 583 9.17 23.55 4.55
N GLN A 584 8.02 23.37 3.90
CA GLN A 584 6.83 24.18 4.21
C GLN A 584 6.35 23.97 5.64
N THR A 585 6.37 22.73 6.13
CA THR A 585 5.95 22.41 7.50
C THR A 585 6.90 22.97 8.56
N LEU A 586 8.21 22.97 8.29
CA LEU A 586 9.24 23.37 9.26
C LEU A 586 9.61 24.86 9.17
N ALA A 587 9.36 25.52 8.03
CA ALA A 587 9.73 26.91 7.78
C ALA A 587 9.27 27.89 8.88
N PRO A 588 8.05 27.82 9.45
CA PRO A 588 7.60 28.74 10.50
C PRO A 588 8.43 28.67 11.80
N HIS A 589 9.12 27.56 12.02
CA HIS A 589 9.91 27.32 13.23
C HIS A 589 11.42 27.48 12.99
N HIS A 590 11.84 27.64 11.75
CA HIS A 590 13.23 27.88 11.39
C HIS A 590 13.67 29.27 11.86
N VAL A 591 14.84 29.35 12.48
CA VAL A 591 15.49 30.61 12.84
C VAL A 591 16.85 30.61 12.17
N ALA A 592 17.08 31.52 11.22
CA ALA A 592 18.36 31.62 10.53
C ALA A 592 19.50 31.97 11.51
N ASP A 593 20.66 31.34 11.32
CA ASP A 593 21.85 31.64 12.11
C ASP A 593 22.50 32.98 11.72
N ASP A 594 22.19 33.50 10.52
CA ASP A 594 22.68 34.79 10.05
C ASP A 594 21.88 35.95 10.68
N LEU A 595 22.57 36.78 11.47
CA LEU A 595 22.00 37.95 12.13
C LEU A 595 21.49 39.00 11.11
N HIS A 596 22.13 39.10 9.94
CA HIS A 596 21.73 40.05 8.89
C HIS A 596 20.36 39.68 8.31
N ASP A 597 20.18 38.42 7.95
CA ASP A 597 18.91 37.90 7.43
C ASP A 597 17.78 38.08 8.46
N ARG A 598 18.08 37.84 9.75
CA ARG A 598 17.14 38.08 10.85
C ARG A 598 16.72 39.55 10.96
N ILE A 599 17.67 40.48 10.83
CA ILE A 599 17.38 41.91 10.89
C ILE A 599 16.53 42.33 9.69
N GLU A 600 16.85 41.86 8.49
CA GLU A 600 16.10 42.19 7.27
C GLU A 600 14.69 41.58 7.28
N GLU A 601 14.51 40.35 7.75
CA GLU A 601 13.19 39.73 7.91
C GLU A 601 12.32 40.49 8.91
N LYS A 602 12.88 40.83 10.09
CA LYS A 602 12.16 41.64 11.09
C LYS A 602 11.86 43.05 10.60
N ARG A 603 12.76 43.69 9.85
CA ARG A 603 12.50 44.97 9.19
C ARG A 603 11.35 44.87 8.20
N LYS A 604 11.30 43.83 7.37
CA LYS A 604 10.18 43.61 6.44
C LYS A 604 8.85 43.44 7.17
N SER A 605 8.80 42.62 8.24
CA SER A 605 7.58 42.48 9.05
C SER A 605 7.18 43.79 9.72
N CYS A 606 8.14 44.53 10.30
CA CYS A 606 7.88 45.84 10.89
C CYS A 606 7.35 46.83 9.85
N ASN A 607 7.94 46.87 8.65
CA ASN A 607 7.49 47.74 7.57
C ASN A 607 6.08 47.38 7.10
N ALA A 608 5.75 46.09 6.95
CA ALA A 608 4.39 45.65 6.59
C ALA A 608 3.35 46.09 7.64
N ILE A 609 3.67 45.90 8.94
CA ILE A 609 2.81 46.37 10.03
C ILE A 609 2.67 47.90 10.00
N LEU A 610 3.77 48.63 9.76
CA LEU A 610 3.74 50.09 9.66
C LEU A 610 2.89 50.54 8.47
N ASP A 611 3.01 49.89 7.32
CA ASP A 611 2.21 50.17 6.12
C ASP A 611 0.73 49.95 6.39
N ASP A 612 0.36 48.83 7.02
CA ASP A 612 -1.03 48.53 7.40
C ASP A 612 -1.57 49.53 8.43
N LEU A 613 -0.76 49.92 9.42
CA LEU A 613 -1.12 50.95 10.40
C LEU A 613 -1.28 52.34 9.74
N LEU A 614 -0.44 52.67 8.78
CA LEU A 614 -0.54 53.91 8.00
C LEU A 614 -1.81 53.92 7.15
N VAL A 615 -2.16 52.79 6.51
CA VAL A 615 -3.42 52.64 5.78
C VAL A 615 -4.61 52.79 6.73
N ALA A 616 -4.57 52.16 7.90
CA ALA A 616 -5.63 52.28 8.91
C ALA A 616 -5.76 53.74 9.42
N LEU A 617 -4.64 54.44 9.59
CA LEU A 617 -4.60 55.86 9.98
C LEU A 617 -5.20 56.76 8.88
N GLN A 618 -4.79 56.56 7.62
CA GLN A 618 -5.31 57.31 6.46
C GLN A 618 -6.82 57.10 6.27
N GLN A 619 -7.33 55.92 6.61
CA GLN A 619 -8.76 55.60 6.55
C GLN A 619 -9.53 56.02 7.81
N HIS A 620 -8.92 56.75 8.75
CA HIS A 620 -9.50 57.13 10.04
C HIS A 620 -10.02 55.94 10.88
N ARG A 621 -9.44 54.74 10.70
CA ARG A 621 -9.81 53.50 11.41
C ARG A 621 -8.92 53.16 12.60
N PHE A 622 -8.14 54.14 13.10
CA PHE A 622 -7.25 53.92 14.24
C PHE A 622 -7.99 53.41 15.50
N GLY A 623 -9.24 53.83 15.72
CA GLY A 623 -10.07 53.32 16.81
C GLY A 623 -10.36 51.82 16.73
N ALA A 624 -10.50 51.25 15.53
CA ALA A 624 -10.70 49.81 15.34
C ALA A 624 -9.41 49.02 15.63
N VAL A 625 -8.25 49.59 15.29
CA VAL A 625 -6.94 49.01 15.65
C VAL A 625 -6.77 48.99 17.17
N LEU A 626 -7.05 50.09 17.85
CA LEU A 626 -7.05 50.15 19.32
C LEU A 626 -8.02 49.15 19.95
N SER A 627 -9.22 48.99 19.37
CA SER A 627 -10.19 48.00 19.83
C SER A 627 -9.68 46.57 19.67
N ALA A 628 -8.99 46.25 18.57
CA ALA A 628 -8.43 44.92 18.32
C ALA A 628 -7.17 44.62 19.16
N LEU A 629 -6.41 45.65 19.54
CA LEU A 629 -5.30 45.54 20.49
C LEU A 629 -5.75 45.55 21.95
N GLY A 630 -6.99 45.99 22.20
CA GLY A 630 -7.63 45.93 23.51
C GLY A 630 -7.96 44.48 23.87
N VAL A 631 -7.97 44.21 25.18
CA VAL A 631 -8.39 42.89 25.67
C VAL A 631 -9.92 42.86 25.70
N ASP A 632 -10.51 41.84 25.08
CA ASP A 632 -11.95 41.62 25.11
C ASP A 632 -12.41 41.39 26.57
N GLN A 633 -13.31 42.25 27.05
CA GLN A 633 -13.81 42.18 28.42
C GLN A 633 -14.63 40.91 28.65
N ASP A 634 -15.30 40.38 27.63
CA ASP A 634 -16.05 39.13 27.74
C ASP A 634 -15.11 37.93 27.82
N ALA A 635 -13.98 37.94 27.10
CA ALA A 635 -12.94 36.92 27.21
C ALA A 635 -12.24 36.96 28.59
N ILE A 636 -12.02 38.14 29.16
CA ILE A 636 -11.55 38.28 30.55
C ILE A 636 -12.60 37.73 31.52
N ALA A 637 -13.88 38.06 31.33
CA ALA A 637 -14.96 37.59 32.18
C ALA A 637 -15.10 36.06 32.13
N GLU A 638 -15.06 35.44 30.94
CA GLU A 638 -15.06 33.98 30.79
C GLU A 638 -13.82 33.33 31.43
N SER A 639 -12.64 33.95 31.29
CA SER A 639 -11.41 33.45 31.92
C SER A 639 -11.42 33.58 33.45
N ILE A 640 -12.06 34.61 33.99
CA ILE A 640 -12.24 34.79 35.44
C ILE A 640 -13.32 33.83 35.98
N VAL A 641 -14.34 33.53 35.19
CA VAL A 641 -15.40 32.55 35.55
C VAL A 641 -14.90 31.10 35.43
N ARG A 642 -13.97 30.81 34.51
CA ARG A 642 -13.22 29.54 34.42
C ARG A 642 -12.11 29.46 35.47
N VAL A 643 -12.45 29.53 36.74
CA VAL A 643 -11.56 28.98 37.78
C VAL A 643 -11.66 27.45 37.70
N PRO A 644 -10.57 26.70 37.51
CA PRO A 644 -10.61 25.25 37.51
C PRO A 644 -11.10 24.73 38.87
N SER A 645 -11.91 23.67 38.88
CA SER A 645 -12.41 23.01 40.09
C SER A 645 -11.30 22.44 41.01
N SER A 646 -10.04 22.53 40.60
CA SER A 646 -8.86 22.18 41.40
C SER A 646 -8.44 23.25 42.42
N ILE A 647 -8.97 24.48 42.37
CA ILE A 647 -8.68 25.53 43.36
C ILE A 647 -9.80 25.54 44.42
N ARG A 648 -9.68 24.69 45.45
CA ARG A 648 -10.51 24.77 46.66
C ARG A 648 -10.07 25.97 47.50
N ILE A 649 -10.70 27.13 47.33
CA ILE A 649 -10.59 28.25 48.29
C ILE A 649 -11.49 27.91 49.50
N GLY A 650 -11.03 27.00 50.35
CA GLY A 650 -11.79 26.48 51.49
C GLY A 650 -11.32 26.96 52.88
N SER A 651 -10.22 27.72 52.98
CA SER A 651 -9.61 28.00 54.31
C SER A 651 -9.29 29.47 54.60
N ALA A 652 -9.47 30.40 53.66
CA ALA A 652 -9.14 31.82 53.89
C ALA A 652 -10.34 32.69 54.31
N VAL A 653 -11.59 32.23 54.16
CA VAL A 653 -12.79 33.07 54.38
C VAL A 653 -13.29 33.03 55.83
N SER A 654 -12.93 32.02 56.64
CA SER A 654 -13.32 31.97 58.06
C SER A 654 -12.49 32.87 58.98
N ALA A 655 -11.34 33.38 58.53
CA ALA A 655 -10.48 34.26 59.33
C ALA A 655 -10.81 35.76 59.18
N ALA A 656 -11.54 36.15 58.13
CA ALA A 656 -11.87 37.56 57.85
C ALA A 656 -13.26 38.00 58.38
N ALA A 657 -14.11 37.05 58.80
CA ALA A 657 -15.45 37.35 59.32
C ALA A 657 -15.47 37.79 60.79
N SER A 658 -14.33 37.81 61.51
CA SER A 658 -14.25 38.17 62.93
C SER A 658 -13.80 39.61 63.21
N THR A 659 -13.59 40.45 62.20
CA THR A 659 -13.28 41.88 62.40
C THR A 659 -14.31 42.73 61.68
N GLY A 660 -15.43 42.98 62.36
CA GLY A 660 -16.41 43.97 61.93
C GLY A 660 -15.87 45.39 62.08
N SER A 661 -15.95 46.18 61.02
CA SER A 661 -16.10 47.63 61.13
C SER A 661 -16.96 48.14 59.98
N THR A 662 -18.09 48.72 60.33
CA THR A 662 -18.96 49.52 59.48
C THR A 662 -18.21 50.76 58.98
N GLY A 663 -18.11 50.96 57.66
CA GLY A 663 -17.50 52.15 57.05
C GLY A 663 -18.13 52.47 55.70
N ALA A 664 -18.58 53.71 55.55
CA ALA A 664 -19.37 54.26 54.45
C ALA A 664 -18.77 54.04 53.04
N GLY A 665 -19.64 53.84 52.05
CA GLY A 665 -19.25 53.70 50.65
C GLY A 665 -18.59 54.97 50.08
N PRO A 666 -17.57 54.83 49.20
CA PRO A 666 -16.86 55.99 48.66
C PRO A 666 -17.71 56.76 47.65
N VAL A 667 -17.75 58.07 47.87
CA VAL A 667 -18.42 59.12 47.11
C VAL A 667 -17.77 59.31 45.73
N ARG A 668 -18.59 59.48 44.67
CA ARG A 668 -18.11 59.80 43.31
C ARG A 668 -17.51 61.23 43.26
N PRO A 669 -16.30 61.42 42.69
CA PRO A 669 -15.77 62.76 42.46
C PRO A 669 -16.51 63.48 41.32
N ALA A 670 -16.70 64.79 41.46
CA ALA A 670 -17.33 65.66 40.48
C ALA A 670 -16.47 65.88 39.22
N ALA A 671 -17.12 66.08 38.07
CA ALA A 671 -16.48 66.33 36.78
C ALA A 671 -15.87 67.75 36.70
N PRO A 672 -14.69 67.93 36.08
CA PRO A 672 -14.10 69.25 35.88
C PRO A 672 -14.79 70.05 34.74
N ALA A 673 -14.83 71.37 34.90
CA ALA A 673 -15.50 72.32 34.01
C ALA A 673 -14.78 72.48 32.64
N ARG A 674 -15.57 72.60 31.55
CA ARG A 674 -15.07 72.90 30.19
C ARG A 674 -14.88 74.41 30.00
N PRO A 675 -13.73 74.90 29.47
CA PRO A 675 -13.56 76.31 29.11
C PRO A 675 -14.35 76.65 27.84
N GLY A 676 -15.11 77.75 27.90
CA GLY A 676 -16.10 78.17 26.90
C GLY A 676 -15.56 78.85 25.65
N GLY A 677 -16.42 78.88 24.63
CA GLY A 677 -16.26 79.68 23.42
C GLY A 677 -16.43 81.17 23.69
N ALA A 678 -15.69 81.98 22.94
CA ALA A 678 -15.76 83.43 22.99
C ALA A 678 -17.06 83.97 22.39
N SER A 679 -17.75 84.82 23.16
CA SER A 679 -18.75 85.78 22.67
C SER A 679 -18.06 86.92 21.93
N ALA A 680 -18.60 87.30 20.78
CA ALA A 680 -18.35 88.60 20.16
C ALA A 680 -19.29 89.65 20.77
N VAL A 681 -18.75 90.80 21.16
CA VAL A 681 -19.53 92.00 21.50
C VAL A 681 -19.13 93.11 20.53
N THR A 682 -20.11 93.59 19.76
CA THR A 682 -20.02 94.84 19.01
C THR A 682 -20.87 95.87 19.74
N VAL A 683 -20.26 97.02 20.06
CA VAL A 683 -20.86 98.10 20.85
C VAL A 683 -21.59 99.09 19.94
N ALA A 684 -22.87 99.34 20.25
CA ALA A 684 -23.61 100.61 20.14
C ALA A 684 -24.95 100.40 20.89
N ARG A 685 -25.45 101.28 21.76
CA ARG A 685 -25.05 102.60 22.24
C ARG A 685 -25.56 102.76 23.67
#